data_AF-A0A9E3DXL8-F1
#
_entry.id   AF-A0A9E3DXL8-F1
#
_cell.length_a   1.000
_cell.length_b   1.000
_cell.length_c   1.000
_cell.angle_alpha   90.00
_cell.angle_beta   90.00
_cell.angle_gamma   90.00
#
_symmetry.space_group_name_H-M   'P 1'
#
loop_
_entity.id
_entity.type
_entity.pdbx_description
1 polymer ?
#
loop_
_entity_poly.entity_id
_entity_poly.type
_entity_poly.pdbx_seq_one_letter_code
_entity_poly.pdbx_strand_id
1 'polypeptide(L)'
;MLKTTISSGRVARPRNLRSGARTARTLVCGSLLGLAAAAIMMIAPALASADSPSTLTVIGTSDVSDSGLIPNVIQPGFQRAYPQFAFKYIGTATGTAIANAESGAAGASALIVHAESLENQFVAGGYSYERFGRALWVNDFVLAGPNGDPAGVLGSGAHDIARAFSDVAAAGIAGRAEFVSRGGTPGTTVEEHAIWHLVDVAGISPAGLLLCSVNATSGAGETPIAAGHGVSASGQACPNGGALPTGAALPSWYAATGLTQGPNVQAANACNGFPSGPNSCYVLSDRGTYDYLASGSDPAGSISGLRILSRDNSASAPGGGYALINYFHGYIINPGKPGQSVNLTAARDFLNYITSPTVQAQVKSYLARTSDPAGAPFTPTASPILTSSLHQGSYFARAGRRLTVTGTLMNAQPGYPVLAGKRVSIVKLVGVVPVTVATGATNSQGKYSISFVPASSGSYQVSTPQIAQIENQSLTPPFGDLLSPSSTAAARIAVHSFITQLRAVSQGGQALILGQVSPDSGHLRAMVTLSARPLRSRKGFRRVGSVRLAGSDANFAVIPRLGNGSWLVRAGYQDPGQVIAAPSQTITVTVGAKPRTSVRFGSVKLAHGGSVIVSGAIKPAALKGGASIEVLAMKTTAGPPLLGQKTTVKAANGKSRFTARFTL
;
A
#
# COMPACT_ATOMS: atom_id res chain seq x y z
N MET A 1 -36.92 -20.35 41.30
CA MET A 1 -38.02 -21.32 41.03
C MET A 1 -37.43 -22.49 40.23
N LEU A 2 -37.62 -23.71 40.76
CA LEU A 2 -37.42 -25.07 40.20
C LEU A 2 -36.14 -25.34 39.35
N LYS A 3 -35.12 -26.14 39.73
CA LYS A 3 -34.96 -27.44 40.43
C LYS A 3 -35.19 -28.68 39.53
N THR A 4 -34.28 -29.67 39.68
CA THR A 4 -34.39 -31.13 39.41
C THR A 4 -34.34 -31.63 37.94
N THR A 5 -33.76 -32.78 37.51
CA THR A 5 -32.87 -33.84 38.09
C THR A 5 -32.66 -35.02 37.08
N ILE A 6 -31.43 -35.57 37.00
CA ILE A 6 -30.91 -36.98 36.91
C ILE A 6 -31.47 -38.05 35.93
N SER A 7 -30.56 -38.83 35.30
CA SER A 7 -30.45 -40.34 35.24
C SER A 7 -30.04 -40.84 33.83
N SER A 8 -28.86 -41.44 33.56
CA SER A 8 -28.28 -42.77 33.88
C SER A 8 -28.79 -43.96 33.03
N GLY A 9 -27.86 -44.78 32.49
CA GLY A 9 -28.16 -46.06 31.83
C GLY A 9 -27.00 -46.65 31.01
N ARG A 10 -26.24 -47.59 31.61
CA ARG A 10 -25.26 -48.52 30.97
C ARG A 10 -25.90 -49.91 30.81
N VAL A 11 -25.12 -50.83 30.19
CA VAL A 11 -25.24 -52.32 30.08
C VAL A 11 -25.71 -52.73 28.67
N ALA A 12 -24.93 -53.35 27.76
CA ALA A 12 -23.95 -54.45 27.70
C ALA A 12 -24.54 -55.82 27.30
N ARG A 13 -23.85 -56.44 26.31
CA ARG A 13 -23.45 -57.86 26.18
C ARG A 13 -24.30 -58.86 25.31
N PRO A 14 -23.75 -60.05 24.92
CA PRO A 14 -23.48 -60.44 23.51
C PRO A 14 -23.95 -61.88 23.14
N ARG A 15 -23.55 -62.44 21.97
CA ARG A 15 -23.44 -63.91 21.66
C ARG A 15 -22.75 -64.10 20.28
N ASN A 16 -21.56 -64.71 20.16
CA ASN A 16 -21.17 -66.14 20.13
C ASN A 16 -21.61 -66.93 18.88
N LEU A 17 -20.66 -67.54 18.16
CA LEU A 17 -20.45 -69.00 17.97
C LEU A 17 -19.34 -69.23 16.89
N ARG A 18 -18.20 -69.85 17.25
CA ARG A 18 -17.77 -71.26 16.97
C ARG A 18 -17.43 -71.53 15.48
N SER A 19 -16.49 -72.39 15.06
CA SER A 19 -15.35 -73.15 15.61
C SER A 19 -14.88 -74.05 14.44
N GLY A 20 -13.59 -74.33 14.27
CA GLY A 20 -13.16 -75.38 13.34
C GLY A 20 -11.64 -75.54 13.22
N ALA A 21 -11.10 -76.51 13.98
CA ALA A 21 -9.70 -76.92 13.96
C ALA A 21 -9.46 -78.09 12.99
N ARG A 22 -8.21 -78.26 12.50
CA ARG A 22 -7.47 -79.55 12.39
C ARG A 22 -6.03 -79.35 11.86
N THR A 23 -5.08 -79.64 12.75
CA THR A 23 -3.82 -80.44 12.66
C THR A 23 -3.50 -81.18 11.32
N ALA A 24 -2.27 -81.52 10.88
CA ALA A 24 -0.89 -81.46 11.40
C ALA A 24 0.15 -81.92 10.32
N ARG A 25 1.46 -81.79 10.65
CA ARG A 25 2.69 -82.43 10.09
C ARG A 25 3.27 -81.76 8.82
N THR A 26 4.56 -81.49 8.62
CA THR A 26 5.80 -82.20 9.05
C THR A 26 7.04 -81.26 8.91
N LEU A 27 8.09 -81.51 9.70
CA LEU A 27 9.40 -80.81 9.72
C LEU A 27 10.22 -81.00 8.43
N VAL A 28 10.93 -79.95 7.98
CA VAL A 28 12.34 -80.02 7.54
C VAL A 28 13.07 -78.74 7.96
N CYS A 29 14.22 -78.92 8.59
CA CYS A 29 15.17 -77.93 9.06
C CYS A 29 16.01 -77.41 7.88
N GLY A 30 16.23 -76.10 7.77
CA GLY A 30 17.08 -75.50 6.73
C GLY A 30 17.22 -74.00 6.89
N SER A 31 18.23 -73.60 7.65
CA SER A 31 18.68 -72.23 7.90
C SER A 31 18.97 -71.44 6.61
N LEU A 32 18.88 -70.11 6.70
CA LEU A 32 19.27 -69.05 5.73
C LEU A 32 18.13 -68.46 4.88
N LEU A 33 17.25 -67.65 5.50
CA LEU A 33 16.49 -66.60 4.80
C LEU A 33 16.00 -65.57 5.81
N GLY A 34 16.93 -64.76 6.30
CA GLY A 34 16.64 -63.63 7.18
C GLY A 34 17.52 -62.46 6.79
N LEU A 35 17.26 -61.83 5.64
CA LEU A 35 17.71 -60.48 5.23
C LEU A 35 17.42 -60.25 3.72
N ALA A 36 16.15 -60.33 3.28
CA ALA A 36 15.81 -59.92 1.89
C ALA A 36 14.31 -59.59 1.64
N ALA A 37 13.51 -59.28 2.66
CA ALA A 37 12.08 -59.00 2.47
C ALA A 37 11.55 -57.79 3.27
N ALA A 38 12.40 -56.78 3.51
CA ALA A 38 12.03 -55.55 4.21
C ALA A 38 12.58 -54.27 3.53
N ALA A 39 12.73 -54.27 2.21
CA ALA A 39 13.33 -53.14 1.47
C ALA A 39 12.49 -52.63 0.27
N ILE A 40 11.18 -52.91 0.20
CA ILE A 40 10.30 -52.39 -0.87
C ILE A 40 9.01 -51.76 -0.30
N MET A 41 9.09 -51.06 0.84
CA MET A 41 7.96 -50.23 1.29
C MET A 41 8.39 -49.02 2.14
N MET A 42 9.43 -48.31 1.72
CA MET A 42 9.82 -47.02 2.31
C MET A 42 10.24 -46.04 1.20
N ILE A 43 9.33 -45.77 0.26
CA ILE A 43 9.29 -44.48 -0.42
C ILE A 43 7.88 -43.94 -0.18
N ALA A 44 7.66 -43.45 1.04
CA ALA A 44 6.57 -42.52 1.27
C ALA A 44 6.89 -41.25 0.45
N PRO A 45 5.93 -40.68 -0.30
CA PRO A 45 6.08 -39.30 -0.73
C PRO A 45 6.32 -38.47 0.53
N ALA A 46 7.25 -37.53 0.49
CA ALA A 46 7.45 -36.58 1.58
C ALA A 46 6.09 -36.01 1.97
N LEU A 47 5.56 -36.43 3.13
CA LEU A 47 4.29 -35.96 3.66
C LEU A 47 4.41 -34.45 3.76
N ALA A 48 3.66 -33.75 2.90
CA ALA A 48 3.46 -32.34 3.05
C ALA A 48 2.71 -32.14 4.37
N SER A 49 3.41 -31.60 5.37
CA SER A 49 2.82 -31.28 6.66
C SER A 49 1.74 -30.24 6.46
N ALA A 50 0.52 -30.54 6.90
CA ALA A 50 -0.52 -29.53 7.03
C ALA A 50 -0.04 -28.41 7.96
N ASP A 51 -0.44 -27.17 7.70
CA ASP A 51 -0.07 -26.05 8.56
C ASP A 51 -0.59 -26.26 9.98
N SER A 52 0.36 -26.43 10.90
CA SER A 52 0.11 -26.31 12.34
C SER A 52 0.09 -24.83 12.73
N PRO A 53 -0.38 -24.47 13.95
CA PRO A 53 -0.36 -23.07 14.41
C PRO A 53 1.02 -22.39 14.33
N SER A 54 2.11 -23.18 14.31
CA SER A 54 3.50 -22.75 14.21
C SER A 54 4.13 -22.90 12.82
N THR A 55 3.37 -23.22 11.77
CA THR A 55 3.88 -23.40 10.40
C THR A 55 3.11 -22.51 9.43
N LEU A 56 3.83 -21.99 8.44
CA LEU A 56 3.28 -21.34 7.26
C LEU A 56 3.82 -22.04 6.01
N THR A 57 2.93 -22.70 5.28
CA THR A 57 3.20 -23.26 3.97
C THR A 57 2.60 -22.34 2.92
N VAL A 58 3.46 -21.83 2.04
CA VAL A 58 3.09 -21.05 0.86
C VAL A 58 3.33 -21.93 -0.37
N ILE A 59 2.28 -22.11 -1.18
CA ILE A 59 2.45 -22.70 -2.50
C ILE A 59 2.60 -21.56 -3.50
N GLY A 60 3.44 -21.73 -4.49
CA GLY A 60 3.51 -20.74 -5.54
C GLY A 60 4.21 -21.25 -6.77
N THR A 61 4.55 -20.32 -7.66
CA THR A 61 5.17 -20.66 -8.92
C THR A 61 6.67 -20.89 -8.75
N SER A 62 7.21 -21.85 -9.50
CA SER A 62 8.61 -22.29 -9.41
C SER A 62 9.57 -21.20 -9.83
N ASP A 63 9.20 -20.33 -10.77
CA ASP A 63 10.02 -19.19 -11.20
C ASP A 63 10.37 -18.23 -10.05
N VAL A 64 9.49 -18.01 -9.06
CA VAL A 64 9.83 -17.17 -7.88
C VAL A 64 10.87 -17.84 -6.97
N SER A 65 10.84 -19.17 -6.87
CA SER A 65 11.87 -19.91 -6.14
C SER A 65 13.16 -20.07 -6.95
N ASP A 66 13.05 -20.34 -8.24
CA ASP A 66 14.14 -20.56 -9.19
C ASP A 66 14.88 -19.25 -9.50
N SER A 67 14.23 -18.09 -9.32
CA SER A 67 14.90 -16.78 -9.32
C SER A 67 15.74 -16.53 -8.06
N GLY A 68 15.74 -17.45 -7.09
CA GLY A 68 16.42 -17.28 -5.81
C GLY A 68 15.75 -16.25 -4.87
N LEU A 69 14.63 -15.62 -5.25
CA LEU A 69 14.03 -14.54 -4.45
C LEU A 69 13.46 -15.07 -3.12
N ILE A 70 12.76 -16.19 -3.15
CA ILE A 70 12.23 -16.84 -1.94
C ILE A 70 13.36 -17.24 -0.97
N PRO A 71 14.33 -18.11 -1.35
CA PRO A 71 15.33 -18.61 -0.40
C PRO A 71 16.29 -17.53 0.09
N ASN A 72 16.61 -16.52 -0.73
CA ASN A 72 17.65 -15.54 -0.39
C ASN A 72 17.13 -14.26 0.27
N VAL A 73 15.85 -13.91 0.08
CA VAL A 73 15.27 -12.66 0.59
C VAL A 73 14.04 -12.92 1.45
N ILE A 74 13.00 -13.51 0.88
CA ILE A 74 11.68 -13.56 1.51
C ILE A 74 11.66 -14.49 2.73
N GLN A 75 12.12 -15.74 2.57
CA GLN A 75 12.13 -16.73 3.63
C GLN A 75 12.98 -16.31 4.85
N PRO A 76 14.29 -15.98 4.71
CA PRO A 76 15.11 -15.62 5.86
C PRO A 76 14.64 -14.32 6.54
N GLY A 77 14.10 -13.37 5.76
CA GLY A 77 13.54 -12.14 6.30
C GLY A 77 12.24 -12.36 7.07
N PHE A 78 11.33 -13.19 6.55
CA PHE A 78 10.07 -13.52 7.21
C PHE A 78 10.31 -14.29 8.50
N GLN A 79 11.17 -15.32 8.49
CA GLN A 79 11.49 -16.10 9.69
C GLN A 79 12.15 -15.25 10.78
N ARG A 80 12.88 -14.19 10.41
CA ARG A 80 13.43 -13.23 11.39
C ARG A 80 12.36 -12.32 11.99
N ALA A 81 11.40 -11.88 11.18
CA ALA A 81 10.32 -11.01 11.63
C ALA A 81 9.25 -11.77 12.43
N TYR A 82 9.04 -13.05 12.12
CA TYR A 82 8.03 -13.93 12.70
C TYR A 82 8.65 -15.28 13.11
N PRO A 83 9.54 -15.31 14.13
CA PRO A 83 10.27 -16.51 14.53
C PRO A 83 9.37 -17.65 15.06
N GLN A 84 8.11 -17.35 15.36
CA GLN A 84 7.12 -18.34 15.75
C GLN A 84 6.61 -19.22 14.59
N PHE A 85 6.89 -18.84 13.33
CA PHE A 85 6.45 -19.58 12.15
C PHE A 85 7.62 -20.25 11.44
N ALA A 86 7.53 -21.57 11.29
CA ALA A 86 8.34 -22.31 10.33
C ALA A 86 7.81 -22.03 8.91
N PHE A 87 8.59 -21.33 8.10
CA PHE A 87 8.23 -21.00 6.72
C PHE A 87 8.61 -22.13 5.77
N LYS A 88 7.68 -22.54 4.91
CA LYS A 88 7.90 -23.48 3.82
C LYS A 88 7.33 -22.91 2.53
N TYR A 89 8.12 -22.90 1.48
CA TYR A 89 7.66 -22.59 0.13
C TYR A 89 7.67 -23.85 -0.74
N ILE A 90 6.60 -24.06 -1.50
CA ILE A 90 6.47 -25.17 -2.46
C ILE A 90 6.29 -24.55 -3.85
N GLY A 91 7.38 -24.46 -4.59
CA GLY A 91 7.40 -23.94 -5.97
C GLY A 91 6.97 -25.01 -6.98
N THR A 92 5.94 -24.72 -7.77
CA THR A 92 5.41 -25.63 -8.82
C THR A 92 4.99 -24.83 -10.07
N ALA A 93 4.44 -25.48 -11.10
CA ALA A 93 3.79 -24.76 -12.20
C ALA A 93 2.54 -24.00 -11.71
N THR A 94 2.17 -22.87 -12.32
CA THR A 94 1.01 -22.06 -11.90
C THR A 94 -0.29 -22.87 -11.81
N GLY A 95 -0.61 -23.70 -12.82
CA GLY A 95 -1.77 -24.58 -12.75
C GLY A 95 -1.72 -25.59 -11.59
N THR A 96 -0.55 -26.18 -11.33
CA THR A 96 -0.35 -27.09 -10.19
C THR A 96 -0.45 -26.37 -8.85
N ALA A 97 0.09 -25.15 -8.75
CA ALA A 97 0.03 -24.33 -7.55
C ALA A 97 -1.42 -24.01 -7.18
N ILE A 98 -2.21 -23.59 -8.17
CA ILE A 98 -3.64 -23.30 -8.02
C ILE A 98 -4.40 -24.59 -7.66
N ALA A 99 -4.22 -25.67 -8.42
CA ALA A 99 -4.90 -26.95 -8.14
C ALA A 99 -4.58 -27.50 -6.74
N ASN A 100 -3.34 -27.37 -6.28
CA ASN A 100 -2.96 -27.75 -4.92
C ASN A 100 -3.64 -26.85 -3.87
N ALA A 101 -3.67 -25.54 -4.11
CA ALA A 101 -4.36 -24.60 -3.24
C ALA A 101 -5.88 -24.87 -3.19
N GLU A 102 -6.51 -25.24 -4.30
CA GLU A 102 -7.95 -25.55 -4.36
C GLU A 102 -8.29 -26.86 -3.64
N SER A 103 -7.47 -27.90 -3.83
CA SER A 103 -7.67 -29.22 -3.23
C SER A 103 -7.31 -29.29 -1.75
N GLY A 104 -6.60 -28.30 -1.22
CA GLY A 104 -6.01 -28.32 0.13
C GLY A 104 -4.79 -29.23 0.22
N ALA A 105 -4.26 -29.69 -0.92
CA ALA A 105 -3.03 -30.45 -0.97
C ALA A 105 -1.88 -29.64 -0.36
N ALA A 106 -1.03 -30.33 0.40
CA ALA A 106 0.05 -29.74 1.17
C ALA A 106 -0.33 -28.76 2.30
N GLY A 107 -1.63 -28.61 2.60
CA GLY A 107 -2.14 -27.82 3.73
C GLY A 107 -1.59 -26.39 3.77
N ALA A 108 -1.49 -25.77 2.60
CA ALA A 108 -0.98 -24.42 2.45
C ALA A 108 -1.98 -23.37 2.92
N SER A 109 -1.44 -22.24 3.39
CA SER A 109 -2.24 -21.11 3.87
C SER A 109 -2.24 -19.92 2.91
N ALA A 110 -1.26 -19.84 2.02
CA ALA A 110 -1.14 -18.77 1.04
C ALA A 110 -0.66 -19.29 -0.33
N LEU A 111 -0.94 -18.50 -1.36
CA LEU A 111 -0.63 -18.77 -2.76
C LEU A 111 0.09 -17.56 -3.39
N ILE A 112 1.13 -17.78 -4.19
CA ILE A 112 1.79 -16.75 -5.03
C ILE A 112 1.79 -17.21 -6.49
N VAL A 113 1.12 -16.46 -7.37
CA VAL A 113 0.90 -16.81 -8.79
C VAL A 113 0.89 -15.58 -9.69
N HIS A 114 0.87 -15.81 -11.00
CA HIS A 114 0.98 -14.76 -12.03
C HIS A 114 0.26 -15.10 -13.35
N ALA A 115 -0.91 -15.72 -13.27
CA ALA A 115 -1.73 -16.04 -14.44
C ALA A 115 -3.13 -15.46 -14.26
N GLU A 116 -3.34 -14.26 -14.79
CA GLU A 116 -4.56 -13.46 -14.59
C GLU A 116 -5.86 -14.27 -14.80
N SER A 117 -5.93 -15.05 -15.87
CA SER A 117 -7.11 -15.87 -16.21
C SER A 117 -7.37 -16.98 -15.19
N LEU A 118 -6.33 -17.66 -14.70
CA LEU A 118 -6.44 -18.73 -13.70
C LEU A 118 -6.69 -18.17 -12.29
N GLU A 119 -6.06 -17.06 -11.95
CA GLU A 119 -6.26 -16.33 -10.70
C GLU A 119 -7.71 -15.86 -10.52
N ASN A 120 -8.27 -15.31 -11.60
CA ASN A 120 -9.65 -14.91 -11.65
C ASN A 120 -10.59 -16.09 -11.35
N GLN A 121 -10.36 -17.25 -11.98
CA GLN A 121 -11.13 -18.46 -11.74
C GLN A 121 -10.98 -18.96 -10.30
N PHE A 122 -9.78 -18.90 -9.72
CA PHE A 122 -9.53 -19.26 -8.32
C PHE A 122 -10.36 -18.39 -7.36
N VAL A 123 -10.41 -17.08 -7.61
CA VAL A 123 -11.25 -16.13 -6.84
C VAL A 123 -12.74 -16.40 -7.08
N ALA A 124 -13.16 -16.59 -8.34
CA ALA A 124 -14.54 -16.88 -8.72
C ALA A 124 -15.05 -18.18 -8.08
N GLY A 125 -14.18 -19.19 -7.99
CA GLY A 125 -14.40 -20.44 -7.29
C GLY A 125 -14.51 -20.28 -5.78
N GLY A 126 -14.22 -19.10 -5.21
CA GLY A 126 -14.30 -18.81 -3.78
C GLY A 126 -13.14 -19.38 -2.96
N TYR A 127 -12.04 -19.74 -3.61
CA TYR A 127 -10.86 -20.30 -2.95
C TYR A 127 -9.93 -19.23 -2.36
N SER A 128 -10.05 -17.98 -2.78
CA SER A 128 -9.43 -16.85 -2.09
C SER A 128 -10.25 -16.40 -0.89
N TYR A 129 -9.57 -16.10 0.21
CA TYR A 129 -10.17 -15.47 1.39
C TYR A 129 -10.45 -13.97 1.15
N GLU A 130 -9.64 -13.32 0.31
CA GLU A 130 -9.79 -11.92 -0.04
C GLU A 130 -10.50 -11.78 -1.39
N ARG A 131 -11.12 -10.63 -1.63
CA ARG A 131 -11.89 -10.40 -2.87
C ARG A 131 -11.00 -10.38 -4.11
N PHE A 132 -9.76 -9.95 -3.96
CA PHE A 132 -8.77 -9.80 -5.03
C PHE A 132 -7.40 -10.22 -4.50
N GLY A 133 -6.48 -10.54 -5.40
CA GLY A 133 -5.10 -10.84 -5.06
C GLY A 133 -4.36 -9.58 -4.63
N ARG A 134 -3.42 -9.70 -3.70
CA ARG A 134 -2.55 -8.59 -3.35
C ARG A 134 -1.43 -8.46 -4.37
N ALA A 135 -1.29 -7.30 -5.01
CA ALA A 135 -0.16 -7.04 -5.88
C ALA A 135 1.15 -7.20 -5.10
N LEU A 136 2.14 -7.84 -5.70
CA LEU A 136 3.43 -8.10 -5.06
C LEU A 136 4.55 -7.35 -5.76
N TRP A 137 4.79 -7.69 -7.02
CA TRP A 137 5.81 -7.11 -7.89
C TRP A 137 5.50 -7.54 -9.33
N VAL A 138 6.26 -6.99 -10.25
CA VAL A 138 6.34 -7.48 -11.63
C VAL A 138 7.76 -7.91 -11.95
N ASN A 139 7.90 -8.89 -12.82
CA ASN A 139 9.10 -9.04 -13.64
C ASN A 139 8.69 -9.01 -15.12
N ASP A 140 9.65 -9.18 -16.00
CA ASP A 140 9.48 -9.28 -17.44
C ASP A 140 9.87 -10.69 -17.91
N PHE A 141 9.18 -11.15 -18.94
CA PHE A 141 9.59 -12.29 -19.72
C PHE A 141 10.65 -11.88 -20.74
N VAL A 142 11.62 -12.76 -20.95
CA VAL A 142 12.76 -12.57 -21.84
C VAL A 142 12.89 -13.79 -22.73
N LEU A 143 13.17 -13.56 -24.01
CA LEU A 143 13.66 -14.60 -24.90
C LEU A 143 15.18 -14.63 -24.77
N ALA A 144 15.69 -15.72 -24.20
CA ALA A 144 17.11 -16.01 -24.17
C ALA A 144 17.46 -16.99 -25.30
N GLY A 145 18.66 -16.84 -25.85
CA GLY A 145 19.16 -17.74 -26.88
C GLY A 145 20.68 -17.71 -26.96
N PRO A 146 21.27 -18.42 -27.93
CA PRO A 146 22.71 -18.57 -28.02
C PRO A 146 23.41 -17.23 -28.25
N ASN A 147 24.64 -17.09 -27.74
CA ASN A 147 25.44 -15.87 -27.93
C ASN A 147 25.61 -15.45 -29.40
N GLY A 148 25.67 -16.42 -30.32
CA GLY A 148 25.79 -16.19 -31.76
C GLY A 148 24.48 -15.90 -32.49
N ASP A 149 23.33 -16.03 -31.81
CA ASP A 149 21.98 -15.75 -32.33
C ASP A 149 21.74 -16.28 -33.76
N PRO A 150 21.78 -17.60 -34.00
CA PRO A 150 21.58 -18.16 -35.33
C PRO A 150 20.22 -17.81 -35.96
N ALA A 151 19.19 -17.53 -35.16
CA ALA A 151 17.89 -17.07 -35.65
C ALA A 151 17.87 -15.59 -36.09
N GLY A 152 18.86 -14.78 -35.69
CA GLY A 152 18.96 -13.37 -36.06
C GLY A 152 17.99 -12.45 -35.33
N VAL A 153 17.49 -12.86 -34.16
CA VAL A 153 16.53 -12.10 -33.33
C VAL A 153 17.02 -10.69 -33.02
N LEU A 154 18.32 -10.49 -32.76
CA LEU A 154 18.88 -9.17 -32.43
C LEU A 154 18.71 -8.15 -33.56
N GLY A 155 18.61 -8.61 -34.81
CA GLY A 155 18.45 -7.74 -35.98
C GLY A 155 17.01 -7.26 -36.20
N SER A 156 16.02 -8.10 -35.88
CA SER A 156 14.61 -7.87 -36.26
C SER A 156 13.60 -7.95 -35.11
N GLY A 157 13.87 -8.72 -34.06
CA GLY A 157 12.93 -9.04 -32.98
C GLY A 157 13.34 -8.57 -31.58
N ALA A 158 14.43 -7.80 -31.45
CA ALA A 158 14.95 -7.38 -30.15
C ALA A 158 13.94 -6.59 -29.28
N HIS A 159 13.01 -5.87 -29.94
CA HIS A 159 11.95 -5.08 -29.29
C HIS A 159 10.55 -5.46 -29.79
N ASP A 160 10.39 -6.69 -30.27
CA ASP A 160 9.11 -7.23 -30.72
C ASP A 160 9.15 -8.75 -30.52
N ILE A 161 8.55 -9.22 -29.42
CA ILE A 161 8.63 -10.64 -29.05
C ILE A 161 7.93 -11.54 -30.07
N ALA A 162 6.82 -11.10 -30.66
CA ALA A 162 6.13 -11.88 -31.67
C ALA A 162 7.04 -12.03 -32.90
N ARG A 163 7.74 -10.96 -33.30
CA ARG A 163 8.76 -11.05 -34.34
C ARG A 163 9.91 -11.98 -33.97
N ALA A 164 10.39 -11.92 -32.73
CA ALA A 164 11.45 -12.79 -32.24
C ALA A 164 11.04 -14.28 -32.31
N PHE A 165 9.82 -14.62 -31.89
CA PHE A 165 9.27 -15.97 -31.99
C PHE A 165 9.13 -16.44 -33.43
N SER A 166 8.66 -15.57 -34.33
CA SER A 166 8.64 -15.82 -35.77
C SER A 166 10.04 -16.13 -36.31
N ASP A 167 11.06 -15.34 -35.94
CA ASP A 167 12.43 -15.54 -36.42
C ASP A 167 13.02 -16.86 -35.91
N VAL A 168 12.77 -17.23 -34.65
CA VAL A 168 13.17 -18.53 -34.08
C VAL A 168 12.46 -19.69 -34.79
N ALA A 169 11.14 -19.60 -35.01
CA ALA A 169 10.39 -20.62 -35.75
C ALA A 169 10.92 -20.80 -37.17
N ALA A 170 11.20 -19.70 -37.89
CA ALA A 170 11.77 -19.75 -39.23
C ALA A 170 13.15 -20.42 -39.26
N ALA A 171 14.00 -20.10 -38.27
CA ALA A 171 15.29 -20.74 -38.12
C ALA A 171 15.19 -22.22 -37.75
N GLY A 172 14.21 -22.60 -36.93
CA GLY A 172 13.94 -23.99 -36.57
C GLY A 172 13.42 -24.83 -37.72
N ILE A 173 12.51 -24.29 -38.52
CA ILE A 173 12.05 -24.92 -39.78
C ILE A 173 13.23 -25.13 -40.74
N ALA A 174 14.19 -24.20 -40.78
CA ALA A 174 15.41 -24.31 -41.57
C ALA A 174 16.50 -25.19 -40.93
N GLY A 175 16.26 -25.80 -39.76
CA GLY A 175 17.22 -26.67 -39.07
C GLY A 175 18.43 -25.93 -38.48
N ARG A 176 18.29 -24.65 -38.11
CA ARG A 176 19.37 -23.81 -37.57
C ARG A 176 19.19 -23.43 -36.10
N ALA A 177 17.99 -23.59 -35.55
CA ALA A 177 17.65 -23.21 -34.18
C ALA A 177 16.61 -24.17 -33.60
N GLU A 178 16.46 -24.14 -32.29
CA GLU A 178 15.39 -24.85 -31.60
C GLU A 178 14.77 -23.97 -30.51
N PHE A 179 13.54 -24.31 -30.13
CA PHE A 179 12.83 -23.66 -29.05
C PHE A 179 12.55 -24.68 -27.94
N VAL A 180 13.08 -24.40 -26.75
CA VAL A 180 12.92 -25.23 -25.55
C VAL A 180 11.76 -24.67 -24.74
N SER A 181 10.57 -25.20 -25.00
CA SER A 181 9.38 -24.89 -24.23
C SER A 181 9.37 -25.64 -22.91
N ARG A 182 8.86 -24.98 -21.87
CA ARG A 182 8.62 -25.64 -20.59
C ARG A 182 7.52 -26.71 -20.72
N GLY A 183 6.52 -26.49 -21.59
CA GLY A 183 5.37 -27.38 -21.78
C GLY A 183 4.40 -27.46 -20.59
N GLY A 184 3.18 -27.93 -20.83
CA GLY A 184 2.12 -28.04 -19.82
C GLY A 184 1.37 -26.73 -19.54
N THR A 185 0.78 -26.59 -18.36
CA THR A 185 0.13 -25.35 -17.89
C THR A 185 0.95 -24.46 -16.90
N PRO A 186 2.30 -24.36 -17.01
CA PRO A 186 3.08 -23.29 -16.38
C PRO A 186 2.68 -21.86 -16.77
N GLY A 187 2.87 -20.90 -15.87
CA GLY A 187 2.70 -19.47 -16.19
C GLY A 187 3.52 -19.03 -17.41
N THR A 188 4.80 -19.41 -17.50
CA THR A 188 5.64 -19.11 -18.68
C THR A 188 5.11 -19.74 -19.97
N THR A 189 4.47 -20.91 -19.91
CA THR A 189 3.89 -21.56 -21.09
C THR A 189 2.59 -20.89 -21.51
N VAL A 190 1.80 -20.37 -20.57
CA VAL A 190 0.63 -19.53 -20.86
C VAL A 190 1.07 -18.27 -21.63
N GLU A 191 2.12 -17.61 -21.17
CA GLU A 191 2.66 -16.44 -21.87
C GLU A 191 3.22 -16.81 -23.24
N GLU A 192 3.96 -17.92 -23.32
CA GLU A 192 4.45 -18.45 -24.59
C GLU A 192 3.31 -18.65 -25.61
N HIS A 193 2.18 -19.22 -25.19
CA HIS A 193 1.03 -19.41 -26.06
C HIS A 193 0.38 -18.10 -26.48
N ALA A 194 0.34 -17.10 -25.59
CA ALA A 194 -0.14 -15.77 -25.93
C ALA A 194 0.76 -15.13 -26.99
N ILE A 195 2.09 -15.29 -26.88
CA ILE A 195 3.04 -14.79 -27.88
C ILE A 195 2.88 -15.53 -29.22
N TRP A 196 2.75 -16.86 -29.24
CA TRP A 196 2.47 -17.60 -30.48
C TRP A 196 1.17 -17.13 -31.14
N HIS A 197 0.13 -16.89 -30.35
CA HIS A 197 -1.11 -16.30 -30.88
C HIS A 197 -0.87 -14.92 -31.51
N LEU A 198 -0.02 -14.08 -30.89
CA LEU A 198 0.38 -12.79 -31.46
C LEU A 198 1.12 -12.94 -32.80
N VAL A 199 1.93 -13.98 -32.98
CA VAL A 199 2.58 -14.30 -34.27
C VAL A 199 1.53 -14.55 -35.35
N ASP A 200 0.48 -15.31 -35.03
CA ASP A 200 -0.59 -15.64 -35.97
C ASP A 200 -1.42 -14.41 -36.35
N VAL A 201 -1.99 -13.72 -35.36
CA VAL A 201 -2.93 -12.61 -35.61
C VAL A 201 -2.24 -11.38 -36.19
N ALA A 202 -0.92 -11.23 -35.99
CA ALA A 202 -0.13 -10.20 -36.66
C ALA A 202 0.21 -10.56 -38.11
N GLY A 203 -0.08 -11.79 -38.55
CA GLY A 203 0.20 -12.24 -39.92
C GLY A 203 1.69 -12.37 -40.21
N ILE A 204 2.51 -12.67 -39.20
CA ILE A 204 3.97 -12.79 -39.32
C ILE A 204 4.47 -14.23 -39.20
N SER A 205 3.57 -15.21 -39.16
CA SER A 205 3.90 -16.64 -39.20
C SER A 205 4.79 -16.98 -40.40
N PRO A 206 5.99 -17.56 -40.21
CA PRO A 206 6.82 -17.99 -41.33
C PRO A 206 6.20 -19.19 -42.06
N ALA A 207 6.58 -19.36 -43.33
CA ALA A 207 6.13 -20.50 -44.11
C ALA A 207 6.52 -21.83 -43.45
N GLY A 208 5.55 -22.72 -43.25
CA GLY A 208 5.74 -24.01 -42.59
C GLY A 208 5.47 -24.01 -41.08
N LEU A 209 5.19 -22.86 -40.46
CA LEU A 209 4.65 -22.81 -39.11
C LEU A 209 3.15 -23.11 -39.12
N LEU A 210 2.72 -24.09 -38.34
CA LEU A 210 1.31 -24.32 -38.00
C LEU A 210 1.14 -24.14 -36.50
N LEU A 211 0.13 -23.37 -36.12
CA LEU A 211 -0.26 -23.14 -34.73
C LEU A 211 -1.64 -23.75 -34.50
N CYS A 212 -1.92 -24.18 -33.28
CA CYS A 212 -3.25 -24.62 -32.89
C CYS A 212 -3.70 -23.96 -31.59
N SER A 213 -5.00 -23.68 -31.48
CA SER A 213 -5.56 -23.00 -30.31
C SER A 213 -5.72 -23.96 -29.14
N VAL A 214 -5.18 -23.55 -28.00
CA VAL A 214 -5.17 -24.30 -26.74
C VAL A 214 -6.42 -23.98 -25.93
N ASN A 215 -6.99 -24.97 -25.23
CA ASN A 215 -8.17 -24.74 -24.39
C ASN A 215 -7.82 -23.92 -23.12
N ALA A 216 -8.85 -23.34 -22.48
CA ALA A 216 -8.66 -22.47 -21.31
C ALA A 216 -7.99 -23.17 -20.12
N THR A 217 -8.31 -24.44 -19.88
CA THR A 217 -7.69 -25.24 -18.80
C THR A 217 -6.22 -25.53 -19.04
N SER A 218 -5.78 -25.47 -20.31
CA SER A 218 -4.40 -25.68 -20.74
C SER A 218 -3.63 -24.37 -20.97
N GLY A 219 -4.22 -23.23 -20.63
CA GLY A 219 -3.56 -21.93 -20.68
C GLY A 219 -4.07 -20.95 -21.74
N ALA A 220 -4.99 -21.37 -22.62
CA ALA A 220 -5.41 -20.60 -23.79
C ALA A 220 -4.22 -20.18 -24.70
N GLY A 221 -4.51 -19.35 -25.73
CA GLY A 221 -3.52 -18.96 -26.73
C GLY A 221 -3.30 -20.03 -27.80
N GLU A 222 -2.13 -20.04 -28.42
CA GLU A 222 -1.77 -20.99 -29.46
C GLU A 222 -0.42 -21.67 -29.22
N THR A 223 -0.20 -22.84 -29.81
CA THR A 223 1.08 -23.56 -29.69
C THR A 223 1.47 -24.21 -31.02
N PRO A 224 2.78 -24.35 -31.32
CA PRO A 224 3.24 -25.03 -32.52
C PRO A 224 2.79 -26.49 -32.60
N ILE A 225 2.34 -26.90 -33.78
CA ILE A 225 1.94 -28.28 -34.07
C ILE A 225 2.57 -28.76 -35.38
N ALA A 226 3.03 -30.01 -35.42
CA ALA A 226 3.58 -30.61 -36.62
C ALA A 226 2.47 -30.84 -37.68
N ALA A 227 2.85 -30.68 -38.95
CA ALA A 227 1.94 -30.97 -40.06
C ALA A 227 1.48 -32.44 -40.04
N GLY A 228 0.23 -32.67 -40.44
CA GLY A 228 -0.37 -34.02 -40.46
C GLY A 228 -1.01 -34.45 -39.13
N HIS A 229 -0.99 -33.62 -38.09
CA HIS A 229 -1.56 -33.92 -36.78
C HIS A 229 -2.93 -33.27 -36.52
N GLY A 230 -3.82 -33.26 -37.52
CA GLY A 230 -5.22 -32.84 -37.35
C GLY A 230 -5.47 -31.33 -37.38
N VAL A 231 -4.45 -30.53 -37.67
CA VAL A 231 -4.54 -29.07 -37.88
C VAL A 231 -4.02 -28.76 -39.28
N SER A 232 -4.82 -28.00 -40.04
CA SER A 232 -4.56 -27.66 -41.45
C SER A 232 -4.32 -26.16 -41.67
N ALA A 233 -4.70 -25.33 -40.71
CA ALA A 233 -4.47 -23.90 -40.68
C ALA A 233 -4.35 -23.43 -39.22
N SER A 234 -3.55 -22.38 -38.99
CA SER A 234 -3.48 -21.70 -37.69
C SER A 234 -4.85 -21.14 -37.26
N GLY A 235 -5.07 -20.98 -35.95
CA GLY A 235 -6.38 -20.63 -35.40
C GLY A 235 -7.35 -21.81 -35.21
N GLN A 236 -7.04 -23.01 -35.74
CA GLN A 236 -7.85 -24.20 -35.47
C GLN A 236 -7.52 -24.76 -34.08
N ALA A 237 -8.52 -25.27 -33.36
CA ALA A 237 -8.30 -25.90 -32.06
C ALA A 237 -7.32 -27.07 -32.16
N CYS A 238 -6.42 -27.20 -31.18
CA CYS A 238 -5.57 -28.38 -31.08
C CYS A 238 -6.42 -29.66 -30.98
N PRO A 239 -5.91 -30.83 -31.42
CA PRO A 239 -6.59 -32.11 -31.28
C PRO A 239 -7.02 -32.41 -29.83
N ASN A 240 -7.91 -33.39 -29.66
CA ASN A 240 -8.40 -33.84 -28.34
C ASN A 240 -9.05 -32.72 -27.51
N GLY A 241 -9.80 -31.82 -28.16
CA GLY A 241 -10.52 -30.74 -27.48
C GLY A 241 -9.61 -29.59 -27.03
N GLY A 242 -8.58 -29.26 -27.81
CA GLY A 242 -7.66 -28.16 -27.52
C GLY A 242 -6.57 -28.52 -26.50
N ALA A 243 -6.30 -29.82 -26.30
CA ALA A 243 -5.23 -30.26 -25.40
C ALA A 243 -3.85 -29.99 -26.03
N LEU A 244 -2.83 -29.83 -25.19
CA LEU A 244 -1.47 -29.55 -25.65
C LEU A 244 -0.90 -30.70 -26.50
N PRO A 245 -0.28 -30.42 -27.66
CA PRO A 245 0.41 -31.43 -28.44
C PRO A 245 1.57 -32.04 -27.64
N THR A 246 1.85 -33.32 -27.88
CA THR A 246 2.96 -34.05 -27.24
C THR A 246 3.63 -34.99 -28.23
N GLY A 247 4.89 -35.35 -27.95
CA GLY A 247 5.64 -36.32 -28.74
C GLY A 247 5.72 -35.92 -30.22
N ALA A 248 5.40 -36.85 -31.12
CA ALA A 248 5.47 -36.63 -32.57
C ALA A 248 4.54 -35.53 -33.11
N ALA A 249 3.54 -35.09 -32.33
CA ALA A 249 2.67 -33.97 -32.73
C ALA A 249 3.35 -32.60 -32.58
N LEU A 250 4.50 -32.52 -31.92
CA LEU A 250 5.30 -31.29 -31.84
C LEU A 250 6.24 -31.18 -33.04
N PRO A 251 6.48 -29.97 -33.59
CA PRO A 251 7.52 -29.77 -34.59
C PRO A 251 8.89 -30.20 -34.10
N SER A 252 9.75 -30.71 -35.00
CA SER A 252 11.08 -31.22 -34.63
C SER A 252 12.02 -30.17 -34.00
N TRP A 253 11.77 -28.88 -34.26
CA TRP A 253 12.53 -27.76 -33.70
C TRP A 253 11.96 -27.24 -32.36
N TYR A 254 10.87 -27.81 -31.88
CA TYR A 254 10.16 -27.37 -30.67
C TYR A 254 10.13 -28.50 -29.64
N ALA A 255 10.84 -28.31 -28.53
CA ALA A 255 11.00 -29.32 -27.49
C ALA A 255 10.26 -28.90 -26.21
N ALA A 256 9.22 -29.64 -25.82
CA ALA A 256 8.51 -29.45 -24.55
C ALA A 256 9.12 -30.34 -23.46
N THR A 257 9.76 -29.75 -22.44
CA THR A 257 10.57 -30.51 -21.46
C THR A 257 9.79 -31.00 -20.24
N GLY A 258 8.72 -30.31 -19.84
CA GLY A 258 8.00 -30.56 -18.58
C GLY A 258 8.74 -30.14 -17.31
N LEU A 259 9.89 -29.47 -17.42
CA LEU A 259 10.74 -29.08 -16.30
C LEU A 259 10.19 -27.84 -15.54
N THR A 260 10.77 -27.51 -14.37
CA THR A 260 10.57 -26.18 -13.75
C THR A 260 11.38 -25.11 -14.49
N GLN A 261 11.19 -23.84 -14.15
CA GLN A 261 11.71 -22.73 -14.94
C GLN A 261 13.24 -22.74 -15.02
N GLY A 262 13.92 -22.84 -13.88
CA GLY A 262 15.39 -22.84 -13.82
C GLY A 262 16.02 -24.01 -14.60
N PRO A 263 15.63 -25.27 -14.32
CA PRO A 263 16.07 -26.44 -15.08
C PRO A 263 15.74 -26.38 -16.57
N ASN A 264 14.63 -25.75 -16.98
CA ASN A 264 14.32 -25.55 -18.40
C ASN A 264 15.31 -24.60 -19.08
N VAL A 265 15.69 -23.50 -18.41
CA VAL A 265 16.72 -22.57 -18.91
C VAL A 265 18.09 -23.24 -18.96
N GLN A 266 18.43 -24.05 -17.95
CA GLN A 266 19.66 -24.84 -17.95
C GLN A 266 19.69 -25.88 -19.07
N ALA A 267 18.56 -26.53 -19.36
CA ALA A 267 18.43 -27.47 -20.48
C ALA A 267 18.66 -26.76 -21.83
N ALA A 268 18.10 -25.56 -22.01
CA ALA A 268 18.36 -24.73 -23.18
C ALA A 268 19.83 -24.31 -23.29
N ASN A 269 20.48 -23.99 -22.18
CA ASN A 269 21.91 -23.65 -22.15
C ASN A 269 22.81 -24.87 -22.46
N ALA A 270 22.43 -26.05 -21.98
CA ALA A 270 23.19 -27.28 -22.17
C ALA A 270 23.01 -27.90 -23.57
N CYS A 271 21.95 -27.51 -24.28
CA CYS A 271 21.48 -28.01 -25.57
C CYS A 271 22.58 -28.65 -26.45
N ASN A 272 22.71 -29.97 -26.26
CA ASN A 272 23.61 -30.89 -26.94
C ASN A 272 22.75 -32.04 -27.48
N GLY A 273 22.80 -32.33 -28.79
CA GLY A 273 22.14 -33.51 -29.36
C GLY A 273 21.06 -33.24 -30.41
N PHE A 274 21.10 -32.09 -31.08
CA PHE A 274 20.14 -31.73 -32.12
C PHE A 274 20.82 -31.51 -33.48
N PRO A 275 20.12 -31.74 -34.62
CA PRO A 275 20.73 -31.77 -35.96
C PRO A 275 21.42 -30.45 -36.37
N SER A 276 21.13 -29.34 -35.67
CA SER A 276 21.70 -28.00 -35.85
C SER A 276 23.04 -27.74 -35.13
N GLY A 277 23.52 -28.68 -34.29
CA GLY A 277 24.77 -28.53 -33.52
C GLY A 277 24.61 -27.86 -32.14
N PRO A 278 25.68 -27.85 -31.32
CA PRO A 278 25.65 -27.29 -29.95
C PRO A 278 25.38 -25.77 -29.97
N ASN A 279 24.71 -25.27 -28.92
CA ASN A 279 24.35 -23.85 -28.74
C ASN A 279 23.40 -23.29 -29.83
N SER A 280 22.30 -23.99 -30.13
CA SER A 280 21.27 -23.53 -31.08
C SER A 280 19.88 -23.34 -30.44
N CYS A 281 19.74 -23.54 -29.13
CA CYS A 281 18.47 -23.49 -28.42
C CYS A 281 18.10 -22.10 -27.87
N TYR A 282 16.83 -21.74 -28.03
CA TYR A 282 16.17 -20.55 -27.51
C TYR A 282 15.16 -20.96 -26.44
N VAL A 283 14.93 -20.09 -25.46
CA VAL A 283 14.03 -20.35 -24.34
C VAL A 283 13.36 -19.06 -23.88
N LEU A 284 12.06 -19.11 -23.64
CA LEU A 284 11.34 -18.07 -22.92
C LEU A 284 11.53 -18.27 -21.41
N SER A 285 11.91 -17.21 -20.71
CA SER A 285 12.04 -17.23 -19.25
C SER A 285 11.56 -15.95 -18.62
N ASP A 286 11.19 -15.99 -17.35
CA ASP A 286 11.17 -14.77 -16.56
C ASP A 286 12.62 -14.29 -16.32
N ARG A 287 12.81 -12.97 -16.27
CA ARG A 287 14.14 -12.37 -16.06
C ARG A 287 14.74 -12.71 -14.71
N GLY A 288 13.92 -12.91 -13.67
CA GLY A 288 14.38 -13.27 -12.34
C GLY A 288 15.17 -14.57 -12.35
N THR A 289 14.60 -15.63 -12.94
CA THR A 289 15.28 -16.92 -13.10
C THR A 289 16.52 -16.80 -13.97
N TYR A 290 16.41 -16.12 -15.12
CA TYR A 290 17.56 -15.93 -16.02
C TYR A 290 18.72 -15.21 -15.31
N ASP A 291 18.47 -14.07 -14.67
CA ASP A 291 19.50 -13.25 -14.03
C ASP A 291 20.15 -13.97 -12.85
N TYR A 292 19.37 -14.73 -12.07
CA TYR A 292 19.90 -15.52 -10.98
C TYR A 292 20.89 -16.58 -11.49
N LEU A 293 20.50 -17.35 -12.51
CA LEU A 293 21.36 -18.34 -13.17
C LEU A 293 22.57 -17.68 -13.83
N ALA A 294 22.38 -16.58 -14.56
CA ALA A 294 23.44 -15.87 -15.27
C ALA A 294 24.46 -15.23 -14.31
N SER A 295 24.02 -14.85 -13.10
CA SER A 295 24.91 -14.31 -12.07
C SER A 295 25.91 -15.33 -11.51
N GLY A 296 25.69 -16.64 -11.76
CA GLY A 296 26.46 -17.72 -11.14
C GLY A 296 26.19 -17.91 -9.64
N SER A 297 25.16 -17.24 -9.11
CA SER A 297 24.76 -17.38 -7.70
C SER A 297 23.94 -18.65 -7.43
N ASP A 298 23.49 -19.34 -8.48
CA ASP A 298 22.83 -20.64 -8.36
C ASP A 298 23.87 -21.75 -8.10
N PRO A 299 23.74 -22.55 -7.03
CA PRO A 299 24.60 -23.71 -6.78
C PRO A 299 24.65 -24.74 -7.92
N ALA A 300 23.62 -24.80 -8.77
CA ALA A 300 23.55 -25.72 -9.90
C ALA A 300 24.39 -25.27 -11.12
N GLY A 301 24.93 -24.06 -11.11
CA GLY A 301 25.84 -23.54 -12.14
C GLY A 301 25.28 -22.37 -12.97
N SER A 302 26.13 -21.80 -13.82
CA SER A 302 25.82 -20.60 -14.63
C SER A 302 25.42 -20.93 -16.08
N ILE A 303 24.60 -20.08 -16.68
CA ILE A 303 24.10 -20.21 -18.07
C ILE A 303 24.88 -19.34 -19.08
N SER A 304 26.20 -19.45 -19.11
CA SER A 304 27.07 -18.59 -19.93
C SER A 304 26.91 -18.74 -21.45
N GLY A 305 26.24 -19.80 -21.92
CA GLY A 305 25.94 -20.03 -23.34
C GLY A 305 24.74 -19.23 -23.85
N LEU A 306 23.93 -18.68 -22.94
CA LEU A 306 22.75 -17.90 -23.26
C LEU A 306 22.95 -16.40 -23.00
N ARG A 307 22.32 -15.60 -23.85
CA ARG A 307 22.11 -14.16 -23.66
C ARG A 307 20.64 -13.81 -23.88
N ILE A 308 20.20 -12.70 -23.30
CA ILE A 308 18.90 -12.11 -23.63
C ILE A 308 18.95 -11.52 -25.03
N LEU A 309 17.98 -11.87 -25.86
CA LEU A 309 17.85 -11.44 -27.25
C LEU A 309 16.62 -10.55 -27.47
N SER A 310 15.53 -10.78 -26.72
CA SER A 310 14.32 -9.95 -26.73
C SER A 310 13.72 -9.90 -25.33
N ARG A 311 13.16 -8.74 -24.93
CA ARG A 311 12.72 -8.52 -23.53
C ARG A 311 11.69 -7.42 -23.29
N ASP A 312 11.51 -6.54 -24.24
CA ASP A 312 10.51 -5.47 -24.18
C ASP A 312 9.82 -5.42 -25.53
N ASN A 313 8.59 -4.93 -25.54
CA ASN A 313 7.85 -4.74 -26.77
C ASN A 313 7.78 -3.26 -27.12
N SER A 314 7.91 -2.96 -28.42
CA SER A 314 7.52 -1.68 -28.97
C SER A 314 6.05 -1.39 -28.66
N ALA A 315 5.70 -0.13 -28.46
CA ALA A 315 4.31 0.29 -28.37
C ALA A 315 3.47 -0.10 -29.61
N SER A 316 4.12 -0.29 -30.76
CA SER A 316 3.50 -0.76 -32.00
C SER A 316 3.57 -2.27 -32.22
N ALA A 317 4.28 -3.02 -31.37
CA ALA A 317 4.37 -4.48 -31.50
C ALA A 317 3.00 -5.12 -31.23
N PRO A 318 2.73 -6.31 -31.80
CA PRO A 318 1.59 -7.12 -31.38
C PRO A 318 1.57 -7.31 -29.85
N GLY A 319 0.42 -7.10 -29.22
CA GLY A 319 0.29 -7.13 -27.75
C GLY A 319 0.74 -5.84 -27.03
N GLY A 320 1.31 -4.87 -27.76
CA GLY A 320 1.72 -3.57 -27.24
C GLY A 320 2.92 -3.65 -26.28
N GLY A 321 3.25 -2.50 -25.66
CA GLY A 321 4.45 -2.35 -24.83
C GLY A 321 4.47 -3.10 -23.51
N TYR A 322 3.45 -3.91 -23.20
CA TYR A 322 3.32 -4.60 -21.92
C TYR A 322 3.09 -6.11 -22.01
N ALA A 323 3.09 -6.71 -23.20
CA ALA A 323 2.81 -8.15 -23.32
C ALA A 323 3.81 -9.01 -22.52
N LEU A 324 5.09 -8.59 -22.45
CA LEU A 324 6.12 -9.30 -21.68
C LEU A 324 6.10 -9.00 -20.18
N ILE A 325 5.15 -8.23 -19.65
CA ILE A 325 5.12 -7.93 -18.21
C ILE A 325 4.40 -9.04 -17.47
N ASN A 326 5.09 -9.62 -16.50
CA ASN A 326 4.60 -10.69 -15.66
C ASN A 326 4.13 -10.15 -14.30
N TYR A 327 2.85 -10.31 -13.99
CA TYR A 327 2.18 -9.65 -12.87
C TYR A 327 1.94 -10.63 -11.71
N PHE A 328 2.64 -10.46 -10.57
CA PHE A 328 2.54 -11.39 -9.44
C PHE A 328 1.55 -10.93 -8.38
N HIS A 329 0.71 -11.87 -7.93
CA HIS A 329 -0.24 -11.66 -6.85
C HIS A 329 -0.11 -12.71 -5.75
N GLY A 330 -0.38 -12.27 -4.52
CA GLY A 330 -0.47 -13.10 -3.33
C GLY A 330 -1.91 -13.26 -2.88
N TYR A 331 -2.30 -14.49 -2.53
CA TYR A 331 -3.63 -14.82 -2.04
C TYR A 331 -3.54 -15.56 -0.70
N ILE A 332 -4.51 -15.30 0.17
CA ILE A 332 -4.78 -16.15 1.33
C ILE A 332 -5.79 -17.20 0.89
N ILE A 333 -5.49 -18.47 1.14
CA ILE A 333 -6.42 -19.57 0.83
C ILE A 333 -7.60 -19.50 1.80
N ASN A 334 -8.82 -19.69 1.30
CA ASN A 334 -10.04 -19.54 2.07
C ASN A 334 -10.21 -20.70 3.08
N PRO A 335 -10.12 -20.45 4.41
CA PRO A 335 -10.34 -21.49 5.43
C PRO A 335 -11.77 -22.03 5.44
N GLY A 336 -12.73 -21.32 4.81
CA GLY A 336 -14.12 -21.77 4.71
C GLY A 336 -14.37 -22.86 3.66
N LYS A 337 -13.36 -23.21 2.85
CA LYS A 337 -13.48 -24.27 1.83
C LYS A 337 -13.27 -25.67 2.43
N PRO A 338 -14.05 -26.68 2.02
CA PRO A 338 -13.84 -28.06 2.46
C PRO A 338 -12.42 -28.54 2.16
N GLY A 339 -11.81 -29.26 3.11
CA GLY A 339 -10.46 -29.83 2.95
C GLY A 339 -9.31 -28.87 3.25
N GLN A 340 -9.60 -27.59 3.54
CA GLN A 340 -8.56 -26.59 3.83
C GLN A 340 -8.15 -26.59 5.31
N SER A 341 -6.84 -26.60 5.56
CA SER A 341 -6.24 -26.44 6.89
C SER A 341 -5.31 -25.22 6.88
N VAL A 342 -5.92 -24.03 6.96
CA VAL A 342 -5.23 -22.74 6.78
C VAL A 342 -4.90 -22.09 8.12
N ASN A 343 -3.62 -21.76 8.32
CA ASN A 343 -3.15 -20.84 9.35
C ASN A 343 -3.37 -19.39 8.90
N LEU A 344 -4.60 -18.89 9.11
CA LEU A 344 -5.03 -17.57 8.64
C LEU A 344 -4.19 -16.43 9.22
N THR A 345 -3.75 -16.54 10.48
CA THR A 345 -2.89 -15.54 11.11
C THR A 345 -1.54 -15.46 10.40
N ALA A 346 -0.88 -16.61 10.20
CA ALA A 346 0.41 -16.64 9.54
C ALA A 346 0.33 -16.17 8.07
N ALA A 347 -0.73 -16.54 7.34
CA ALA A 347 -0.94 -16.06 5.97
C ALA A 347 -1.13 -14.54 5.88
N ARG A 348 -1.90 -13.95 6.81
CA ARG A 348 -2.06 -12.49 6.89
C ARG A 348 -0.75 -11.80 7.24
N ASP A 349 -0.03 -12.31 8.23
CA ASP A 349 1.26 -11.77 8.64
C ASP A 349 2.26 -11.83 7.48
N PHE A 350 2.29 -12.93 6.73
CA PHE A 350 3.12 -13.08 5.55
C PHE A 350 2.76 -12.12 4.42
N LEU A 351 1.48 -12.02 4.05
CA LEU A 351 1.08 -11.08 3.00
C LEU A 351 1.28 -9.62 3.42
N ASN A 352 1.12 -9.27 4.69
CA ASN A 352 1.46 -7.94 5.21
C ASN A 352 2.98 -7.70 5.19
N TYR A 353 3.77 -8.72 5.52
CA TYR A 353 5.23 -8.67 5.49
C TYR A 353 5.74 -8.44 4.06
N ILE A 354 5.32 -9.28 3.11
CA ILE A 354 5.87 -9.29 1.75
C ILE A 354 5.47 -8.04 0.95
N THR A 355 4.29 -7.47 1.24
CA THR A 355 3.82 -6.20 0.65
C THR A 355 4.29 -4.97 1.42
N SER A 356 5.05 -5.13 2.51
CA SER A 356 5.53 -4.01 3.31
C SER A 356 6.55 -3.15 2.55
N PRO A 357 6.60 -1.82 2.78
CA PRO A 357 7.59 -0.95 2.13
C PRO A 357 9.04 -1.42 2.30
N THR A 358 9.37 -2.01 3.46
CA THR A 358 10.71 -2.53 3.75
C THR A 358 11.06 -3.71 2.85
N VAL A 359 10.17 -4.70 2.73
CA VAL A 359 10.42 -5.89 1.89
C VAL A 359 10.39 -5.52 0.42
N GLN A 360 9.46 -4.65 0.02
CA GLN A 360 9.40 -4.15 -1.36
C GLN A 360 10.68 -3.39 -1.75
N ALA A 361 11.30 -2.65 -0.83
CA ALA A 361 12.62 -2.06 -1.06
C ALA A 361 13.74 -3.11 -1.21
N GLN A 362 13.67 -4.23 -0.48
CA GLN A 362 14.61 -5.35 -0.65
C GLN A 362 14.44 -6.02 -2.02
N VAL A 363 13.19 -6.28 -2.43
CA VAL A 363 12.84 -6.82 -3.75
C VAL A 363 13.42 -5.92 -4.86
N LYS A 364 13.25 -4.60 -4.75
CA LYS A 364 13.81 -3.62 -5.69
C LYS A 364 15.34 -3.70 -5.84
N SER A 365 16.02 -4.07 -4.76
CA SER A 365 17.49 -4.16 -4.72
C SER A 365 18.04 -5.55 -5.05
N TYR A 366 17.17 -6.56 -5.12
CA TYR A 366 17.56 -7.93 -5.38
C TYR A 366 18.20 -8.03 -6.76
N LEU A 367 19.40 -8.62 -6.84
CA LEU A 367 20.17 -8.74 -8.07
C LEU A 367 20.39 -7.41 -8.83
N ALA A 368 20.35 -6.26 -8.15
CA ALA A 368 20.54 -4.95 -8.78
C ALA A 368 21.95 -4.69 -9.35
N ARG A 369 22.86 -5.66 -9.25
CA ARG A 369 24.26 -5.59 -9.73
C ARG A 369 24.58 -6.74 -10.70
N THR A 370 23.58 -7.33 -11.34
CA THR A 370 23.80 -8.29 -12.43
C THR A 370 24.49 -7.62 -13.61
N SER A 371 24.99 -8.42 -14.56
CA SER A 371 25.50 -7.93 -15.84
C SER A 371 24.40 -7.36 -16.74
N ASP A 372 23.14 -7.44 -16.32
CA ASP A 372 21.99 -6.95 -17.05
C ASP A 372 21.90 -5.42 -16.96
N PRO A 373 21.98 -4.69 -18.10
CA PRO A 373 21.83 -3.23 -18.12
C PRO A 373 20.43 -2.74 -17.71
N ALA A 374 19.40 -3.60 -17.73
CA ALA A 374 18.04 -3.25 -17.29
C ALA A 374 17.92 -3.14 -15.75
N GLY A 375 18.93 -3.59 -15.00
CA GLY A 375 18.97 -3.51 -13.55
C GLY A 375 18.30 -4.70 -12.86
N ALA A 376 17.64 -4.44 -11.73
CA ALA A 376 17.07 -5.50 -10.91
C ALA A 376 15.89 -6.21 -11.61
N PRO A 377 15.77 -7.54 -11.49
CA PRO A 377 14.75 -8.29 -12.22
C PRO A 377 13.31 -8.00 -11.80
N PHE A 378 13.10 -7.59 -10.54
CA PHE A 378 11.79 -7.36 -9.97
C PHE A 378 11.52 -5.88 -9.72
N THR A 379 10.36 -5.40 -10.21
CA THR A 379 9.84 -4.08 -9.90
C THR A 379 8.71 -4.19 -8.87
N PRO A 380 8.86 -3.61 -7.68
CA PRO A 380 7.83 -3.69 -6.64
C PRO A 380 6.57 -2.91 -7.05
N THR A 381 5.40 -3.55 -6.95
CA THR A 381 4.10 -2.95 -7.34
C THR A 381 3.05 -3.01 -6.24
N ALA A 382 3.39 -3.56 -5.07
CA ALA A 382 2.42 -3.78 -4.01
C ALA A 382 1.71 -2.51 -3.53
N SER A 383 2.36 -1.34 -3.61
CA SER A 383 1.77 -0.05 -3.22
C SER A 383 1.68 0.88 -4.42
N PRO A 384 0.63 1.71 -4.54
CA PRO A 384 0.53 2.68 -5.59
C PRO A 384 1.57 3.80 -5.42
N ILE A 385 1.92 4.44 -6.53
CA ILE A 385 2.82 5.59 -6.55
C ILE A 385 2.02 6.83 -6.18
N LEU A 386 2.28 7.38 -5.00
CA LEU A 386 1.62 8.58 -4.48
C LEU A 386 2.60 9.76 -4.47
N THR A 387 2.28 10.82 -5.20
CA THR A 387 3.03 12.08 -5.21
C THR A 387 2.27 13.17 -4.47
N SER A 388 2.96 14.22 -4.02
CA SER A 388 2.35 15.36 -3.35
C SER A 388 3.16 16.63 -3.58
N SER A 389 2.46 17.77 -3.66
CA SER A 389 3.03 19.11 -3.67
C SER A 389 3.51 19.56 -2.29
N LEU A 390 3.33 18.75 -1.25
CA LEU A 390 3.97 18.90 0.06
C LEU A 390 5.35 18.23 0.03
N HIS A 391 6.37 18.97 -0.37
CA HIS A 391 7.76 18.50 -0.43
C HIS A 391 8.50 18.70 0.89
N GLN A 392 9.72 18.17 1.02
CA GLN A 392 10.56 18.40 2.20
C GLN A 392 11.02 19.87 2.25
N GLY A 393 10.28 20.69 3.00
CA GLY A 393 10.53 22.12 3.22
C GLY A 393 9.59 22.69 4.29
N SER A 394 9.87 23.89 4.79
CA SER A 394 8.99 24.56 5.77
C SER A 394 7.83 25.25 5.05
N TYR A 395 6.65 24.64 5.06
CA TYR A 395 5.44 25.29 4.58
C TYR A 395 4.95 26.29 5.62
N PHE A 396 4.93 27.57 5.26
CA PHE A 396 4.35 28.61 6.11
C PHE A 396 2.86 28.73 5.82
N ALA A 397 2.04 28.30 6.77
CA ALA A 397 0.60 28.55 6.75
C ALA A 397 0.27 29.66 7.74
N ARG A 398 -0.65 30.54 7.38
CA ARG A 398 -1.29 31.41 8.38
C ARG A 398 -2.45 30.64 9.01
N ALA A 399 -2.57 30.68 10.32
CA ALA A 399 -3.70 30.08 11.02
C ALA A 399 -5.03 30.57 10.42
N GLY A 400 -5.98 29.65 10.26
CA GLY A 400 -7.28 29.92 9.63
C GLY A 400 -7.25 30.00 8.09
N ARG A 401 -6.07 30.02 7.46
CA ARG A 401 -5.97 30.05 5.99
C ARG A 401 -5.92 28.63 5.41
N ARG A 402 -6.68 28.44 4.34
CA ARG A 402 -6.71 27.20 3.56
C ARG A 402 -5.38 26.99 2.83
N LEU A 403 -4.85 25.78 2.94
CA LEU A 403 -3.75 25.24 2.15
C LEU A 403 -4.33 24.22 1.17
N THR A 404 -3.88 24.24 -0.07
CA THR A 404 -4.26 23.25 -1.09
C THR A 404 -3.06 22.38 -1.40
N VAL A 405 -3.27 21.07 -1.34
CA VAL A 405 -2.28 20.04 -1.64
C VAL A 405 -2.74 19.32 -2.90
N THR A 406 -1.85 19.22 -3.88
CA THR A 406 -2.11 18.53 -5.14
C THR A 406 -1.12 17.41 -5.35
N GLY A 407 -1.50 16.40 -6.11
CA GLY A 407 -0.59 15.33 -6.49
C GLY A 407 -1.26 14.32 -7.41
N THR A 408 -0.58 13.20 -7.59
CA THR A 408 -1.03 12.06 -8.39
C THR A 408 -1.00 10.79 -7.55
N LEU A 409 -1.90 9.88 -7.88
CA LEU A 409 -1.92 8.51 -7.41
C LEU A 409 -1.99 7.62 -8.65
N MET A 410 -0.96 6.82 -8.87
CA MET A 410 -0.80 6.00 -10.06
C MET A 410 -0.64 4.54 -9.65
N ASN A 411 -1.16 3.63 -10.49
CA ASN A 411 -0.80 2.23 -10.34
C ASN A 411 0.71 2.09 -10.60
N ALA A 412 1.40 1.36 -9.74
CA ALA A 412 2.82 1.05 -9.93
C ALA A 412 3.01 0.00 -11.03
N GLN A 413 1.96 -0.77 -11.32
CA GLN A 413 1.92 -1.80 -12.34
C GLN A 413 1.76 -1.19 -13.74
N PRO A 414 2.75 -1.37 -14.65
CA PRO A 414 2.63 -0.88 -16.02
C PRO A 414 1.44 -1.51 -16.75
N GLY A 415 0.78 -0.75 -17.63
CA GLY A 415 -0.38 -1.23 -18.40
C GLY A 415 -1.72 -1.23 -17.64
N TYR A 416 -1.71 -1.13 -16.31
CA TYR A 416 -2.93 -1.18 -15.51
C TYR A 416 -3.70 0.15 -15.51
N PRO A 417 -5.04 0.14 -15.40
CA PRO A 417 -5.85 1.35 -15.43
C PRO A 417 -5.49 2.40 -14.40
N VAL A 418 -5.83 3.65 -14.74
CA VAL A 418 -5.68 4.79 -13.83
C VAL A 418 -6.53 4.58 -12.57
N LEU A 419 -5.93 4.86 -11.41
CA LEU A 419 -6.57 4.82 -10.10
C LEU A 419 -7.52 6.00 -9.91
N ALA A 420 -8.65 6.01 -10.63
CA ALA A 420 -9.68 7.05 -10.57
C ALA A 420 -10.65 6.86 -9.40
N GLY A 421 -11.13 7.97 -8.82
CA GLY A 421 -12.10 7.96 -7.72
C GLY A 421 -11.56 7.38 -6.40
N LYS A 422 -10.25 7.15 -6.29
CA LYS A 422 -9.63 6.55 -5.11
C LYS A 422 -9.41 7.59 -4.02
N ARG A 423 -9.65 7.18 -2.78
CA ARG A 423 -9.55 8.06 -1.61
C ARG A 423 -8.09 8.45 -1.36
N VAL A 424 -7.85 9.74 -1.17
CA VAL A 424 -6.56 10.28 -0.73
C VAL A 424 -6.81 11.14 0.50
N SER A 425 -5.98 11.01 1.52
CA SER A 425 -6.11 11.72 2.78
C SER A 425 -4.85 12.52 3.09
N ILE A 426 -5.02 13.71 3.64
CA ILE A 426 -3.96 14.42 4.34
C ILE A 426 -4.05 13.98 5.80
N VAL A 427 -2.94 13.48 6.35
CA VAL A 427 -2.85 13.05 7.73
C VAL A 427 -1.78 13.87 8.46
N LYS A 428 -2.06 14.23 9.71
CA LYS A 428 -1.10 14.83 10.64
C LYS A 428 -0.52 13.71 11.51
N LEU A 429 0.80 13.68 11.64
CA LEU A 429 1.48 12.76 12.55
C LEU A 429 1.46 13.33 13.98
N VAL A 430 0.83 12.60 14.90
CA VAL A 430 0.84 12.88 16.33
C VAL A 430 1.67 11.79 17.00
N GLY A 431 2.95 12.07 17.21
CA GLY A 431 3.93 11.01 17.47
C GLY A 431 4.09 10.11 16.24
N VAL A 432 3.81 8.82 16.40
CA VAL A 432 3.78 7.83 15.29
C VAL A 432 2.36 7.58 14.74
N VAL A 433 1.33 8.19 15.35
CA VAL A 433 -0.07 7.92 14.99
C VAL A 433 -0.52 8.92 13.92
N PRO A 434 -0.93 8.46 12.72
CA PRO A 434 -1.51 9.31 11.70
C PRO A 434 -2.97 9.65 12.02
N VAL A 435 -3.31 10.94 12.04
CA VAL A 435 -4.68 11.44 12.23
C VAL A 435 -5.13 12.14 10.95
N THR A 436 -6.21 11.65 10.34
CA THR A 436 -6.77 12.26 9.12
C THR A 436 -7.29 13.67 9.42
N VAL A 437 -6.81 14.67 8.66
CA VAL A 437 -7.24 16.08 8.79
C VAL A 437 -8.08 16.54 7.60
N ALA A 438 -7.92 15.91 6.44
CA ALA A 438 -8.74 16.15 5.26
C ALA A 438 -8.69 14.95 4.33
N THR A 439 -9.72 14.79 3.51
CA THR A 439 -9.83 13.71 2.53
C THR A 439 -10.33 14.28 1.21
N GLY A 440 -9.88 13.70 0.11
CA GLY A 440 -10.44 13.88 -1.22
C GLY A 440 -10.36 12.59 -2.02
N ALA A 441 -10.54 12.71 -3.33
CA ALA A 441 -10.43 11.59 -4.25
C ALA A 441 -9.66 11.99 -5.51
N THR A 442 -9.11 11.01 -6.19
CA THR A 442 -8.50 11.19 -7.52
C THR A 442 -9.57 11.39 -8.60
N ASN A 443 -9.25 12.18 -9.61
CA ASN A 443 -10.05 12.32 -10.82
C ASN A 443 -9.75 11.18 -11.83
N SER A 444 -10.33 11.26 -13.03
CA SER A 444 -10.13 10.28 -14.11
C SER A 444 -8.69 10.15 -14.61
N GLN A 445 -7.81 11.09 -14.26
CA GLN A 445 -6.38 11.07 -14.59
C GLN A 445 -5.50 10.67 -13.38
N GLY A 446 -6.09 10.20 -12.28
CA GLY A 446 -5.35 9.86 -11.06
C GLY A 446 -4.83 11.08 -10.30
N LYS A 447 -5.22 12.31 -10.68
CA LYS A 447 -4.81 13.55 -10.01
C LYS A 447 -5.78 13.89 -8.88
N TYR A 448 -5.27 14.46 -7.79
CA TYR A 448 -6.09 14.93 -6.68
C TYR A 448 -5.75 16.38 -6.28
N SER A 449 -6.71 17.06 -5.67
CA SER A 449 -6.54 18.37 -5.05
C SER A 449 -7.36 18.43 -3.76
N ILE A 450 -6.68 18.57 -2.62
CA ILE A 450 -7.30 18.57 -1.30
C ILE A 450 -6.98 19.89 -0.61
N SER A 451 -8.03 20.63 -0.25
CA SER A 451 -7.92 21.86 0.52
C SER A 451 -8.23 21.62 2.00
N PHE A 452 -7.39 22.12 2.89
CA PHE A 452 -7.61 22.02 4.34
C PHE A 452 -7.03 23.23 5.08
N VAL A 453 -7.46 23.43 6.32
CA VAL A 453 -6.87 24.46 7.21
C VAL A 453 -6.02 23.73 8.26
N PRO A 454 -4.69 23.87 8.25
CA PRO A 454 -3.84 23.22 9.24
C PRO A 454 -4.10 23.84 10.61
N ALA A 455 -4.64 23.04 11.54
CA ALA A 455 -5.01 23.49 12.88
C ALA A 455 -3.80 23.82 13.76
N SER A 456 -2.64 23.22 13.48
CA SER A 456 -1.40 23.46 14.22
C SER A 456 -0.16 23.17 13.37
N SER A 457 0.98 23.66 13.82
CA SER A 457 2.28 23.24 13.31
C SER A 457 2.48 21.74 13.56
N GLY A 458 3.24 21.08 12.68
CA GLY A 458 3.52 19.65 12.81
C GLY A 458 3.98 19.01 11.51
N SER A 459 4.13 17.68 11.54
CA SER A 459 4.43 16.86 10.37
C SER A 459 3.14 16.36 9.74
N TYR A 460 3.00 16.58 8.44
CA TYR A 460 1.85 16.18 7.64
C TYR A 460 2.33 15.34 6.47
N GLN A 461 1.56 14.34 6.08
CA GLN A 461 1.82 13.54 4.90
C GLN A 461 0.52 13.30 4.16
N VAL A 462 0.63 12.93 2.89
CA VAL A 462 -0.50 12.42 2.12
C VAL A 462 -0.46 10.90 2.17
N SER A 463 -1.61 10.27 2.35
CA SER A 463 -1.74 8.81 2.34
C SER A 463 -2.97 8.35 1.58
N THR A 464 -2.94 7.10 1.14
CA THR A 464 -4.09 6.35 0.65
C THR A 464 -4.27 5.10 1.50
N PRO A 465 -5.53 4.68 1.79
CA PRO A 465 -5.77 3.36 2.37
C PRO A 465 -5.41 2.26 1.36
N GLN A 466 -5.63 1.00 1.76
CA GLN A 466 -5.64 -0.12 0.82
C GLN A 466 -6.69 0.13 -0.27
N ILE A 467 -6.33 -0.14 -1.53
CA ILE A 467 -7.19 0.08 -2.69
C ILE A 467 -7.55 -1.27 -3.28
N ALA A 468 -8.85 -1.51 -3.44
CA ALA A 468 -9.33 -2.53 -4.36
C ALA A 468 -9.54 -1.88 -5.73
N GLN A 469 -8.91 -2.42 -6.77
CA GLN A 469 -9.03 -1.92 -8.14
C GLN A 469 -9.40 -3.04 -9.10
N ILE A 470 -10.28 -2.74 -10.05
CA ILE A 470 -10.54 -3.64 -11.17
C ILE A 470 -9.52 -3.29 -12.25
N GLU A 471 -8.73 -4.28 -12.63
CA GLU A 471 -7.63 -4.11 -13.57
C GLU A 471 -8.03 -4.57 -14.97
N ASN A 472 -8.86 -5.62 -15.03
CA ASN A 472 -9.40 -6.11 -16.29
C ASN A 472 -10.89 -6.46 -16.18
N GLN A 473 -11.71 -5.66 -16.86
CA GLN A 473 -13.16 -5.84 -16.91
C GLN A 473 -13.61 -6.89 -17.94
N SER A 474 -12.73 -7.33 -18.84
CA SER A 474 -13.07 -8.30 -19.89
C SER A 474 -13.20 -9.74 -19.36
N LEU A 475 -12.58 -10.04 -18.21
CA LEU A 475 -12.74 -11.32 -17.53
C LEU A 475 -14.05 -11.37 -16.75
N THR A 476 -14.59 -12.59 -16.58
CA THR A 476 -15.84 -12.82 -15.82
C THR A 476 -15.60 -13.86 -14.72
N PRO A 477 -15.67 -13.49 -13.42
CA PRO A 477 -15.83 -12.12 -12.89
C PRO A 477 -14.68 -11.18 -13.28
N PRO A 478 -14.78 -9.86 -13.09
CA PRO A 478 -13.66 -8.95 -13.40
C PRO A 478 -12.42 -9.26 -12.56
N PHE A 479 -11.24 -9.21 -13.19
CA PHE A 479 -9.97 -9.34 -12.48
C PHE A 479 -9.61 -8.03 -11.80
N GLY A 480 -9.08 -8.11 -10.59
CA GLY A 480 -8.70 -6.95 -9.81
C GLY A 480 -7.63 -7.29 -8.80
N ASP A 481 -7.08 -6.24 -8.20
CA ASP A 481 -6.01 -6.32 -7.22
C ASP A 481 -6.40 -5.64 -5.90
N LEU A 482 -5.59 -5.95 -4.87
CA LEU A 482 -5.51 -5.22 -3.62
C LEU A 482 -4.13 -4.56 -3.54
N LEU A 483 -4.09 -3.25 -3.74
CA LEU A 483 -2.90 -2.45 -3.52
C LEU A 483 -2.78 -2.05 -2.04
N SER A 484 -1.61 -2.25 -1.46
CA SER A 484 -1.26 -1.82 -0.10
C SER A 484 -1.38 -0.31 0.08
N PRO A 485 -1.63 0.15 1.32
CA PRO A 485 -1.59 1.58 1.65
C PRO A 485 -0.26 2.22 1.25
N SER A 486 -0.32 3.45 0.74
CA SER A 486 0.86 4.24 0.38
C SER A 486 0.83 5.58 1.10
N SER A 487 2.00 6.13 1.41
CA SER A 487 2.15 7.43 2.07
C SER A 487 3.37 8.16 1.54
N THR A 488 3.26 9.47 1.38
CA THR A 488 4.40 10.33 1.05
C THR A 488 5.31 10.49 2.26
N ALA A 489 6.55 10.95 2.03
CA ALA A 489 7.36 11.48 3.11
C ALA A 489 6.61 12.61 3.83
N ALA A 490 6.81 12.72 5.15
CA ALA A 490 6.19 13.76 5.94
C ALA A 490 6.85 15.12 5.68
N ALA A 491 6.03 16.13 5.41
CA ALA A 491 6.41 17.53 5.27
C ALA A 491 6.07 18.30 6.56
N ARG A 492 6.94 19.23 6.96
CA ARG A 492 6.69 20.07 8.14
C ARG A 492 5.91 21.32 7.75
N ILE A 493 4.75 21.50 8.36
CA ILE A 493 3.96 22.73 8.25
C ILE A 493 4.17 23.58 9.49
N ALA A 494 4.63 24.81 9.29
CA ALA A 494 4.77 25.86 10.29
C ALA A 494 3.55 26.78 10.21
N VAL A 495 2.64 26.64 11.18
CA VAL A 495 1.43 27.48 11.26
C VAL A 495 1.76 28.71 12.09
N HIS A 496 1.78 29.87 11.45
CA HIS A 496 1.93 31.16 12.11
C HIS A 496 0.60 31.62 12.67
N SER A 497 0.64 32.06 13.92
CA SER A 497 -0.48 32.70 14.58
C SER A 497 -0.89 33.97 13.84
N PHE A 498 -2.15 34.36 13.96
CA PHE A 498 -2.63 35.59 13.34
C PHE A 498 -3.57 36.33 14.28
N ILE A 499 -3.51 37.66 14.25
CA ILE A 499 -4.43 38.51 15.00
C ILE A 499 -5.17 39.40 14.01
N THR A 500 -6.49 39.31 14.03
CA THR A 500 -7.40 40.16 13.24
C THR A 500 -8.18 41.10 14.14
N GLN A 501 -8.81 42.10 13.52
CA GLN A 501 -9.71 43.05 14.19
C GLN A 501 -9.08 43.75 15.41
N LEU A 502 -7.75 43.88 15.41
CA LEU A 502 -7.02 44.57 16.46
C LEU A 502 -7.42 46.05 16.45
N ARG A 503 -7.97 46.52 17.57
CA ARG A 503 -8.37 47.92 17.75
C ARG A 503 -8.21 48.36 19.19
N ALA A 504 -8.18 49.68 19.37
CA ALA A 504 -8.10 50.30 20.68
C ALA A 504 -9.36 51.12 20.97
N VAL A 505 -9.82 51.06 22.21
CA VAL A 505 -10.88 51.92 22.73
C VAL A 505 -10.30 52.74 23.88
N SER A 506 -10.37 54.07 23.79
CA SER A 506 -9.97 54.95 24.90
C SER A 506 -11.11 54.99 25.92
N GLN A 507 -10.82 54.64 27.17
CA GLN A 507 -11.81 54.58 28.25
C GLN A 507 -11.20 55.06 29.55
N GLY A 508 -11.71 56.15 30.12
CA GLY A 508 -11.34 56.61 31.46
C GLY A 508 -9.83 56.76 31.70
N GLY A 509 -9.11 57.39 30.78
CA GLY A 509 -7.65 57.57 30.89
C GLY A 509 -6.84 56.27 30.78
N GLN A 510 -7.45 55.22 30.23
CA GLN A 510 -6.84 53.95 29.87
C GLN A 510 -7.13 53.64 28.40
N ALA A 511 -6.34 52.73 27.84
CA ALA A 511 -6.65 52.08 26.57
C ALA A 511 -7.14 50.67 26.86
N LEU A 512 -8.19 50.24 26.16
CA LEU A 512 -8.59 48.84 26.07
C LEU A 512 -8.26 48.34 24.66
N ILE A 513 -7.38 47.36 24.55
CA ILE A 513 -6.99 46.76 23.27
C ILE A 513 -7.74 45.45 23.11
N LEU A 514 -8.42 45.32 21.99
CA LEU A 514 -9.26 44.18 21.63
C LEU A 514 -8.77 43.58 20.32
N GLY A 515 -8.89 42.27 20.17
CA GLY A 515 -8.61 41.59 18.91
C GLY A 515 -9.06 40.14 18.93
N GLN A 516 -9.01 39.51 17.76
CA GLN A 516 -9.35 38.11 17.58
C GLN A 516 -8.08 37.33 17.21
N VAL A 517 -7.83 36.21 17.87
CA VAL A 517 -6.72 35.30 17.57
C VAL A 517 -7.13 34.23 16.56
N SER A 518 -6.16 33.74 15.80
CA SER A 518 -6.27 32.52 15.00
C SER A 518 -5.03 31.65 15.26
N PRO A 519 -5.19 30.36 15.64
CA PRO A 519 -6.44 29.61 15.82
C PRO A 519 -7.35 30.24 16.89
N ASP A 520 -8.67 30.09 16.73
CA ASP A 520 -9.68 30.72 17.58
C ASP A 520 -10.12 29.81 18.75
N SER A 521 -9.62 28.59 18.78
CA SER A 521 -9.95 27.55 19.74
C SER A 521 -8.90 26.44 19.72
N GLY A 522 -9.02 25.47 20.63
CA GLY A 522 -8.08 24.35 20.78
C GLY A 522 -6.77 24.74 21.43
N HIS A 523 -6.76 25.86 22.16
CA HIS A 523 -5.56 26.42 22.78
C HIS A 523 -4.96 25.48 23.83
N LEU A 524 -3.64 25.34 23.81
CA LEU A 524 -2.90 24.55 24.81
C LEU A 524 -2.35 25.47 25.90
N ARG A 525 -1.58 26.48 25.49
CA ARG A 525 -0.91 27.46 26.36
C ARG A 525 -0.92 28.86 25.73
N ALA A 526 -2.04 29.21 25.10
CA ALA A 526 -2.23 30.47 24.40
C ALA A 526 -2.02 31.70 25.29
N MET A 527 -1.23 32.65 24.79
CA MET A 527 -0.97 33.94 25.41
C MET A 527 -0.91 35.04 24.36
N VAL A 528 -1.63 36.13 24.63
CA VAL A 528 -1.48 37.38 23.88
C VAL A 528 -0.61 38.33 24.69
N THR A 529 0.39 38.91 24.04
CA THR A 529 1.29 39.91 24.62
C THR A 529 1.14 41.22 23.87
N LEU A 530 0.91 42.32 24.60
CA LEU A 530 0.94 43.66 24.02
C LEU A 530 2.30 44.28 24.19
N SER A 531 2.79 44.90 23.12
CA SER A 531 3.96 45.76 23.15
C SER A 531 3.62 47.14 22.60
N ALA A 532 4.17 48.19 23.21
CA ALA A 532 3.90 49.56 22.81
C ALA A 532 5.16 50.44 22.83
N ARG A 533 5.08 51.57 22.14
CA ARG A 533 6.04 52.69 22.23
C ARG A 533 5.31 54.02 22.01
N PRO A 534 5.81 55.15 22.53
CA PRO A 534 5.23 56.46 22.23
C PRO A 534 5.28 56.73 20.71
N LEU A 535 4.24 57.37 20.16
CA LEU A 535 4.11 57.61 18.71
C LEU A 535 5.31 58.33 18.10
N ARG A 536 5.89 59.29 18.83
CA ARG A 536 7.05 60.08 18.39
C ARG A 536 8.41 59.46 18.77
N SER A 537 8.43 58.29 19.40
CA SER A 537 9.67 57.68 19.85
C SER A 537 10.28 56.76 18.79
N ARG A 538 11.58 56.88 18.57
CA ARG A 538 12.36 55.93 17.75
C ARG A 538 12.78 54.67 18.52
N LYS A 539 12.54 54.61 19.83
CA LYS A 539 12.88 53.43 20.65
C LYS A 539 12.04 52.21 20.23
N GLY A 540 12.55 51.01 20.51
CA GLY A 540 11.85 49.76 20.26
C GLY A 540 10.58 49.59 21.10
N PHE A 541 9.70 48.68 20.66
CA PHE A 541 8.48 48.33 21.41
C PHE A 541 8.83 47.63 22.73
N ARG A 542 8.14 47.99 23.81
CA ARG A 542 8.27 47.33 25.13
C ARG A 542 6.97 46.63 25.50
N ARG A 543 7.06 45.50 26.21
CA ARG A 543 5.88 44.80 26.72
C ARG A 543 5.13 45.67 27.72
N VAL A 544 3.81 45.83 27.51
CA VAL A 544 2.94 46.69 28.33
C VAL A 544 1.71 45.96 28.89
N GLY A 545 1.45 44.72 28.45
CA GLY A 545 0.35 43.90 28.95
C GLY A 545 0.39 42.49 28.37
N SER A 546 -0.42 41.60 28.94
CA SER A 546 -0.64 40.25 28.41
C SER A 546 -1.90 39.63 29.01
N VAL A 547 -2.45 38.64 28.32
CA VAL A 547 -3.56 37.81 28.78
C VAL A 547 -3.37 36.37 28.33
N ARG A 548 -3.74 35.41 29.18
CA ARG A 548 -3.84 33.99 28.81
C ARG A 548 -5.23 33.72 28.28
N LEU A 549 -5.33 32.90 27.25
CA LEU A 549 -6.60 32.52 26.65
C LEU A 549 -7.01 31.13 27.15
N ALA A 550 -8.29 30.95 27.45
CA ALA A 550 -8.87 29.63 27.69
C ALA A 550 -8.95 28.84 26.38
N GLY A 551 -9.16 27.52 26.47
CA GLY A 551 -9.17 26.59 25.32
C GLY A 551 -10.07 27.00 24.15
N SER A 552 -11.14 27.76 24.40
CA SER A 552 -12.14 28.18 23.41
C SER A 552 -12.19 29.69 23.15
N ASP A 553 -11.23 30.46 23.69
CA ASP A 553 -11.24 31.92 23.55
C ASP A 553 -10.71 32.35 22.18
N ALA A 554 -11.60 32.83 21.33
CA ALA A 554 -11.26 33.43 20.04
C ALA A 554 -10.86 34.90 20.18
N ASN A 555 -11.43 35.59 21.16
CA ASN A 555 -11.30 37.03 21.35
C ASN A 555 -10.54 37.36 22.63
N PHE A 556 -9.71 38.39 22.59
CA PHE A 556 -8.96 38.87 23.74
C PHE A 556 -9.21 40.35 24.02
N ALA A 557 -9.07 40.72 25.29
CA ALA A 557 -9.10 42.09 25.77
C ALA A 557 -7.97 42.31 26.77
N VAL A 558 -7.16 43.36 26.57
CA VAL A 558 -6.05 43.71 27.47
C VAL A 558 -6.03 45.21 27.69
N ILE A 559 -5.91 45.62 28.96
CA ILE A 559 -5.65 47.01 29.36
C ILE A 559 -4.13 47.17 29.55
N PRO A 560 -3.39 47.74 28.58
CA PRO A 560 -1.97 47.96 28.71
C PRO A 560 -1.65 49.07 29.72
N ARG A 561 -0.48 48.98 30.35
CA ARG A 561 0.05 50.02 31.24
C ARG A 561 0.65 51.18 30.42
N LEU A 562 -0.21 52.10 29.99
CA LEU A 562 0.18 53.29 29.20
C LEU A 562 -0.08 54.59 29.98
N GLY A 563 0.78 55.58 29.77
CA GLY A 563 0.57 56.95 30.25
C GLY A 563 -0.27 57.78 29.28
N ASN A 564 -0.65 58.98 29.71
CA ASN A 564 -1.33 59.96 28.85
C ASN A 564 -0.48 60.24 27.58
N GLY A 565 -1.13 60.32 26.42
CA GLY A 565 -0.51 60.58 25.13
C GLY A 565 -0.83 59.55 24.05
N SER A 566 -0.18 59.70 22.90
CA SER A 566 -0.39 58.85 21.72
C SER A 566 0.69 57.78 21.61
N TRP A 567 0.27 56.53 21.40
CA TRP A 567 1.10 55.33 21.43
C TRP A 567 0.88 54.50 20.17
N LEU A 568 1.95 53.86 19.70
CA LEU A 568 1.89 52.75 18.76
C LEU A 568 1.84 51.45 19.55
N VAL A 569 0.88 50.59 19.24
CA VAL A 569 0.65 49.31 19.92
C VAL A 569 0.59 48.18 18.91
N ARG A 570 1.22 47.06 19.24
CA ARG A 570 1.07 45.79 18.52
C ARG A 570 0.83 44.66 19.51
N ALA A 571 0.13 43.63 19.05
CA ALA A 571 -0.08 42.40 19.79
C ALA A 571 0.77 41.28 19.19
N GLY A 572 1.20 40.34 20.02
CA GLY A 572 1.75 39.06 19.59
C GLY A 572 0.92 37.95 20.23
N TYR A 573 0.56 36.95 19.44
CA TYR A 573 -0.16 35.77 19.93
C TYR A 573 0.77 34.57 19.82
N GLN A 574 0.95 33.83 20.91
CA GLN A 574 1.73 32.60 20.94
C GLN A 574 0.91 31.48 21.57
N ASP A 575 0.99 30.28 21.00
CA ASP A 575 0.56 29.05 21.67
C ASP A 575 1.63 27.97 21.46
N PRO A 576 2.57 27.83 22.41
CA PRO A 576 3.69 26.90 22.30
C PRO A 576 3.24 25.47 22.01
N GLY A 577 3.76 24.89 20.93
CA GLY A 577 3.40 23.55 20.47
C GLY A 577 2.21 23.51 19.51
N GLN A 578 1.45 24.59 19.36
CA GLN A 578 0.36 24.70 18.40
C GLN A 578 0.71 25.63 17.23
N VAL A 579 1.13 26.87 17.50
CA VAL A 579 1.46 27.86 16.45
C VAL A 579 2.71 28.68 16.76
N ILE A 580 3.38 29.12 15.70
CA ILE A 580 4.53 30.03 15.78
C ILE A 580 4.00 31.45 15.96
N ALA A 581 4.54 32.18 16.92
CA ALA A 581 4.10 33.54 17.18
C ALA A 581 4.40 34.47 16.00
N ALA A 582 3.41 35.23 15.56
CA ALA A 582 3.58 36.34 14.63
C ALA A 582 3.05 37.66 15.23
N PRO A 583 3.73 38.80 14.98
CA PRO A 583 3.22 40.09 15.40
C PRO A 583 2.00 40.47 14.55
N SER A 584 1.04 41.14 15.19
CA SER A 584 -0.06 41.81 14.51
C SER A 584 0.43 43.04 13.72
N GLN A 585 -0.48 43.61 12.92
CA GLN A 585 -0.38 45.00 12.51
C GLN A 585 -0.24 45.95 13.72
N THR A 586 0.37 47.12 13.50
CA THR A 586 0.50 48.16 14.53
C THR A 586 -0.69 49.10 14.43
N ILE A 587 -1.30 49.42 15.57
CA ILE A 587 -2.39 50.40 15.68
C ILE A 587 -1.95 51.60 16.53
N THR A 588 -2.61 52.72 16.32
CA THR A 588 -2.42 53.92 17.15
C THR A 588 -3.51 53.98 18.22
N VAL A 589 -3.13 54.37 19.44
CA VAL A 589 -4.08 54.67 20.52
C VAL A 589 -3.69 55.96 21.22
N THR A 590 -4.69 56.78 21.51
CA THR A 590 -4.53 57.98 22.34
C THR A 590 -5.19 57.75 23.69
N VAL A 591 -4.37 57.81 24.75
CA VAL A 591 -4.81 57.68 26.13
C VAL A 591 -5.00 59.09 26.68
N GLY A 592 -6.23 59.42 27.08
CA GLY A 592 -6.54 60.72 27.67
C GLY A 592 -6.05 60.85 29.12
N ALA A 593 -6.35 61.99 29.74
CA ALA A 593 -6.05 62.23 31.15
C ALA A 593 -6.76 61.21 32.05
N LYS A 594 -6.09 60.78 33.14
CA LYS A 594 -6.71 59.91 34.14
C LYS A 594 -7.89 60.62 34.80
N PRO A 595 -9.04 59.96 34.96
CA PRO A 595 -10.15 60.50 35.72
C PRO A 595 -9.72 60.80 37.16
N ARG A 596 -10.33 61.83 37.77
CA ARG A 596 -10.12 62.15 39.19
C ARG A 596 -10.62 61.04 40.12
N THR A 597 -11.47 60.15 39.61
CA THR A 597 -12.07 59.03 40.34
C THR A 597 -11.56 57.69 39.81
N SER A 598 -11.08 56.84 40.70
CA SER A 598 -10.66 55.47 40.43
C SER A 598 -11.76 54.48 40.83
N VAL A 599 -11.91 53.41 40.08
CA VAL A 599 -12.84 52.30 40.36
C VAL A 599 -12.03 51.04 40.66
N ARG A 600 -12.40 50.30 41.70
CA ARG A 600 -11.86 48.97 42.02
C ARG A 600 -13.00 47.96 42.05
N PHE A 601 -12.87 46.90 41.26
CA PHE A 601 -13.77 45.75 41.35
C PHE A 601 -13.43 44.92 42.59
N GLY A 602 -14.45 44.47 43.32
CA GLY A 602 -14.33 43.65 44.51
C GLY A 602 -14.75 42.21 44.27
N SER A 603 -15.99 41.98 43.82
CA SER A 603 -16.48 40.63 43.49
C SER A 603 -17.32 40.63 42.21
N VAL A 604 -17.27 39.52 41.48
CA VAL A 604 -18.09 39.24 40.31
C VAL A 604 -18.78 37.90 40.57
N LYS A 605 -20.11 37.87 40.53
CA LYS A 605 -20.92 36.67 40.78
C LYS A 605 -21.90 36.44 39.64
N LEU A 606 -22.08 35.19 39.25
CA LEU A 606 -23.18 34.74 38.39
C LEU A 606 -24.40 34.44 39.26
N ALA A 607 -25.53 35.04 38.94
CA ALA A 607 -26.83 34.84 39.57
C ALA A 607 -27.75 34.01 38.64
N HIS A 608 -28.82 33.45 39.22
CA HIS A 608 -29.82 32.68 38.49
C HIS A 608 -30.40 33.50 37.31
N GLY A 609 -30.59 32.85 36.15
CA GLY A 609 -31.10 33.49 34.94
C GLY A 609 -30.06 34.27 34.10
N GLY A 610 -28.75 33.99 34.26
CA GLY A 610 -27.70 34.60 33.43
C GLY A 610 -27.32 36.04 33.82
N SER A 611 -27.83 36.54 34.94
CA SER A 611 -27.43 37.84 35.50
C SER A 611 -26.03 37.78 36.11
N VAL A 612 -25.20 38.79 35.85
CA VAL A 612 -23.92 39.01 36.53
C VAL A 612 -24.06 40.17 37.51
N ILE A 613 -23.59 39.94 38.74
CA ILE A 613 -23.53 40.93 39.81
C ILE A 613 -22.07 41.30 40.04
N VAL A 614 -21.75 42.59 39.87
CA VAL A 614 -20.41 43.14 40.09
C VAL A 614 -20.46 44.14 41.23
N SER A 615 -19.72 43.88 42.31
CA SER A 615 -19.58 44.80 43.43
C SER A 615 -18.17 45.38 43.49
N GLY A 616 -18.04 46.64 43.89
CA GLY A 616 -16.74 47.30 43.98
C GLY A 616 -16.77 48.61 44.77
N ALA A 617 -15.69 49.38 44.66
CA ALA A 617 -15.53 50.66 45.31
C ALA A 617 -14.99 51.76 44.38
N ILE A 618 -15.28 53.02 44.69
CA ILE A 618 -14.80 54.21 44.00
C ILE A 618 -14.01 55.12 44.95
N LYS A 619 -12.93 55.76 44.46
CA LYS A 619 -12.10 56.70 45.24
C LYS A 619 -11.70 57.92 44.38
N PRO A 620 -11.97 59.17 44.82
CA PRO A 620 -12.74 59.54 46.03
C PRO A 620 -14.22 59.13 45.91
N ALA A 621 -14.97 59.21 47.01
CA ALA A 621 -16.41 58.91 47.03
C ALA A 621 -17.18 59.81 46.03
N ALA A 622 -18.35 59.35 45.58
CA ALA A 622 -19.14 60.09 44.60
C ALA A 622 -19.47 61.52 45.08
N LEU A 623 -19.22 62.52 44.23
CA LEU A 623 -19.53 63.93 44.46
C LEU A 623 -21.06 64.16 44.49
N LYS A 624 -21.50 65.36 44.92
CA LYS A 624 -22.92 65.81 44.80
C LYS A 624 -23.35 65.69 43.33
N GLY A 625 -24.21 64.72 43.02
CA GLY A 625 -24.62 64.34 41.66
C GLY A 625 -24.44 62.85 41.33
N GLY A 626 -23.69 62.11 42.15
CA GLY A 626 -23.43 60.68 41.99
C GLY A 626 -22.27 60.38 41.04
N ALA A 627 -21.93 59.10 40.87
CA ALA A 627 -20.92 58.65 39.91
C ALA A 627 -21.50 57.59 38.97
N SER A 628 -21.26 57.72 37.68
CA SER A 628 -21.61 56.72 36.66
C SER A 628 -20.48 55.72 36.48
N ILE A 629 -20.78 54.43 36.68
CA ILE A 629 -19.81 53.34 36.51
C ILE A 629 -20.24 52.52 35.31
N GLU A 630 -19.40 52.50 34.27
CA GLU A 630 -19.61 51.70 33.06
C GLU A 630 -18.93 50.34 33.20
N VAL A 631 -19.71 49.27 33.13
CA VAL A 631 -19.18 47.90 33.05
C VAL A 631 -19.21 47.46 31.59
N LEU A 632 -18.07 46.99 31.10
CA LEU A 632 -17.91 46.48 29.74
C LEU A 632 -17.70 44.96 29.80
N ALA A 633 -18.56 44.21 29.13
CA ALA A 633 -18.42 42.76 28.95
C ALA A 633 -18.04 42.45 27.49
N MET A 634 -17.29 41.38 27.26
CA MET A 634 -16.94 40.91 25.92
C MET A 634 -17.21 39.42 25.82
N LYS A 635 -17.84 38.98 24.73
CA LYS A 635 -17.93 37.56 24.39
C LYS A 635 -16.56 37.09 23.89
N THR A 636 -16.00 36.06 24.52
CA THR A 636 -14.68 35.53 24.14
C THR A 636 -14.77 34.53 22.99
N THR A 637 -15.97 34.03 22.65
CA THR A 637 -16.22 33.11 21.53
C THR A 637 -15.99 33.74 20.16
N ALA A 638 -15.89 32.91 19.12
CA ALA A 638 -15.68 33.34 17.74
C ALA A 638 -16.72 34.37 17.26
N GLY A 639 -16.26 35.27 16.39
CA GLY A 639 -17.00 36.44 15.92
C GLY A 639 -16.31 37.75 16.34
N PRO A 640 -16.79 38.91 15.89
CA PRO A 640 -16.12 40.17 16.19
C PRO A 640 -16.02 40.43 17.69
N PRO A 641 -14.87 40.88 18.24
CA PRO A 641 -14.73 41.14 19.66
C PRO A 641 -15.53 42.40 19.99
N LEU A 642 -16.82 42.28 20.23
CA LEU A 642 -17.72 43.38 20.57
C LEU A 642 -17.75 43.58 22.08
N LEU A 643 -17.68 44.84 22.50
CA LEU A 643 -17.99 45.21 23.88
C LEU A 643 -19.51 45.30 23.99
N GLY A 644 -20.12 44.40 24.76
CA GLY A 644 -21.54 44.31 25.03
C GLY A 644 -22.03 45.30 26.09
N GLN A 645 -23.24 45.05 26.61
CA GLN A 645 -24.05 45.93 27.47
C GLN A 645 -23.23 46.84 28.41
N LYS A 646 -23.40 48.15 28.20
CA LYS A 646 -23.01 49.17 29.15
C LYS A 646 -24.10 49.25 30.22
N THR A 647 -23.83 48.77 31.43
CA THR A 647 -24.66 49.17 32.57
C THR A 647 -24.01 50.38 33.23
N THR A 648 -24.82 51.39 33.53
CA THR A 648 -24.39 52.58 34.27
C THR A 648 -24.95 52.48 35.67
N VAL A 649 -24.08 52.24 36.66
CA VAL A 649 -24.49 52.32 38.07
C VAL A 649 -24.26 53.74 38.56
N LYS A 650 -25.31 54.37 39.08
CA LYS A 650 -25.19 55.62 39.84
C LYS A 650 -24.82 55.31 41.28
N ALA A 651 -23.60 55.60 41.70
CA ALA A 651 -23.26 55.62 43.12
C ALA A 651 -23.91 56.84 43.78
N ALA A 652 -24.68 56.64 44.85
CA ALA A 652 -25.33 57.74 45.59
C ALA A 652 -24.28 58.66 46.25
N ASN A 653 -24.64 59.93 46.46
CA ASN A 653 -23.79 60.95 47.07
C ASN A 653 -23.11 60.44 48.37
N GLY A 654 -21.79 60.62 48.48
CA GLY A 654 -21.02 60.17 49.65
C GLY A 654 -20.76 58.66 49.75
N LYS A 655 -21.36 57.82 48.90
CA LYS A 655 -21.07 56.37 48.89
C LYS A 655 -19.78 56.07 48.12
N SER A 656 -18.98 55.19 48.69
CA SER A 656 -17.73 54.69 48.11
C SER A 656 -17.86 53.27 47.55
N ARG A 657 -19.00 52.60 47.73
CA ARG A 657 -19.26 51.23 47.23
C ARG A 657 -20.39 51.23 46.20
N PHE A 658 -20.30 50.32 45.24
CA PHE A 658 -21.32 50.10 44.23
C PHE A 658 -21.60 48.60 44.05
N THR A 659 -22.81 48.30 43.60
CA THR A 659 -23.20 46.97 43.12
C THR A 659 -23.94 47.18 41.79
N ALA A 660 -23.47 46.53 40.73
CA ALA A 660 -24.07 46.50 39.42
C ALA A 660 -24.71 45.13 39.19
N ARG A 661 -25.90 45.08 38.60
CA ARG A 661 -26.48 43.85 38.06
C ARG A 661 -26.80 44.06 36.59
N PHE A 662 -26.40 43.13 35.75
CA PHE A 662 -26.68 43.16 34.31
C PHE A 662 -26.82 41.73 33.78
N THR A 663 -27.41 41.57 32.60
CA THR A 663 -27.61 40.26 31.96
C THR A 663 -26.62 40.14 30.80
N LEU A 664 -25.86 39.04 30.75
CA LEU A 664 -24.84 38.80 29.71
C LEU A 664 -25.41 38.28 28.39
#